data_AF-A0A519MZD2-F1
#
_entry.id   AF-A0A519MZD2-F1
#
_cell.length_a   1.000
_cell.length_b   1.000
_cell.length_c   1.000
_cell.angle_alpha   90.00
_cell.angle_beta   90.00
_cell.angle_gamma   90.00
#
_symmetry.space_group_name_H-M   'P 1'
#
loop_
_entity.id
_entity.type
_entity.pdbx_description
1 polymer ?
#
loop_
_entity_poly.entity_id
_entity_poly.type
_entity_poly.pdbx_seq_one_letter_code
_entity_poly.pdbx_strand_id
1 'polypeptide(L)'
;MHTFFFGIHQFVSRNKVVSIGIGLAILCVFGFFASRLKFEEDVTKLLPANDKLDVTAKVLKQMNFADKITVIFEAKKDGTPEDLQEQATVFIDSLEKSCKPFYKEIQGKIAEENIDETIGFVFDNLPLFLTESDYAEIDKKLSSDSIKSTVEANYRSILSPSGMVTREFIQRDPLGISFIGLKKLQQLSLGDDFTLENGFVMTKDRKMLLLFIAPKQSSSENEKNTIFSQKLYSIKDSLNAKSKSVNVSYFGSPLIAVANATQIKGDVMLTTILAMSALMIILMLYYRKIAIPIIVFIPTIFGAGFALALLYFVKETISAISLGIGAILIGITIDYSLHILTHYKHNQDIKHVYKIITKPLFMSSSTTALAFLCLLFVKSEALRDLGIFAAAIVMGSAFFSLIIIPHLYKPKTGSFEHKDNFIDKMAGFSFDNNKWLIGACLVLVVVCFFTAGKVEFNSNLSDLNYVPTDIQAAEKQLERNSSLTSKTIYVASYGNTLDEALSNNRTLFSSLESDKKNGKILNFSSVGGLVLPQAEQRAKIERWNAFWSADKKAKLRNSLISEGTKIGFKPNTYEPFYEELNKDFKPVSVPEFEKIQALQLREFVSGKNGFYTVSTLVKVSNAQRDAFVKRASVQKNVVAIDRQQMNETFLTQLRDDFNSLVNYSLIAVIAILFIFFRRIELVLIATIPIVLTGVVTAGIMGIFGIELNIFSTIVCTLIFGHGVDFSIFMTSALQKEYTDGRNERKVYRTSIILAAITTILGVGALIFAGHPSLKSISSAALIGVFAAICMIFILYPIIFRIFFFARIKKGFAPLRLRRTLHSFVSLAYYGIAGFLVSILGYVLLKINPASQHKKLRVFHWIMSKYMDSVFYTYPAVSRKVINPNNEDFIKPAIIVANHTSFLDVMAMGGMNPRIIFLVSDHVYNNPIIGAGVRMAGFYPASHGLEGGVEHLREKIKLGFSIMIFPEGTRSEDNLMKRFHKGAFYLAEEFKLDILPVLIHGFSEVVPKNDFILNGNKTTIEILARITPENQEFGKDYAERTKKINAYMRLKFQQLRERTEGARYWRKYVLGSFDFKEYEIEKAVKKDIDANLELYHRLDKHIPAKAKMLHVADDFGQLDVLLSFQQATRKIESYIADEENRRIANTNFVLKKRDITYIDNPEKRYELTLISAKEVDVEAISKLSDTIILLDNDIFAEAFARFGFKIAQHEDKIKVLKREGEI
;
A
#
# COMPACT_ATOMS: atom_id res chain seq x y z
N MET A 1 4.24 -27.06 -7.79
CA MET A 1 4.05 -26.66 -6.37
C MET A 1 3.19 -27.68 -5.62
N HIS A 2 1.89 -27.85 -5.92
CA HIS A 2 1.04 -28.79 -5.17
C HIS A 2 1.55 -30.25 -5.18
N THR A 3 2.11 -30.73 -6.31
CA THR A 3 2.74 -32.06 -6.41
C THR A 3 3.94 -32.25 -5.49
N PHE A 4 4.73 -31.19 -5.27
CA PHE A 4 5.89 -31.22 -4.37
C PHE A 4 5.45 -31.40 -2.91
N PHE A 5 4.47 -30.61 -2.46
CA PHE A 5 3.92 -30.74 -1.10
C PHE A 5 3.18 -32.07 -0.90
N PHE A 6 2.48 -32.55 -1.92
CA PHE A 6 1.89 -33.89 -1.87
C PHE A 6 2.97 -35.00 -1.80
N GLY A 7 4.10 -34.84 -2.49
CA GLY A 7 5.26 -35.73 -2.38
C GLY A 7 5.86 -35.73 -0.97
N ILE A 8 6.04 -34.56 -0.36
CA ILE A 8 6.46 -34.43 1.06
C ILE A 8 5.44 -35.12 1.98
N HIS A 9 4.15 -34.90 1.76
CA HIS A 9 3.09 -35.54 2.53
C HIS A 9 3.19 -37.07 2.47
N GLN A 10 3.45 -37.65 1.30
CA GLN A 10 3.67 -39.08 1.15
C GLN A 10 4.94 -39.55 1.87
N PHE A 11 6.05 -38.81 1.76
CA PHE A 11 7.29 -39.13 2.45
C PHE A 11 7.10 -39.16 3.97
N VAL A 12 6.48 -38.13 4.55
CA VAL A 12 6.21 -38.04 5.99
C VAL A 12 5.22 -39.10 6.45
N SER A 13 4.21 -39.39 5.63
CA SER A 13 3.24 -40.46 5.94
C SER A 13 3.88 -41.84 6.01
N ARG A 14 4.92 -42.10 5.18
CA ARG A 14 5.70 -43.34 5.19
C ARG A 14 6.72 -43.37 6.34
N ASN A 15 7.34 -42.24 6.68
CA ASN A 15 8.46 -42.15 7.63
C ASN A 15 8.14 -41.28 8.87
N LYS A 16 7.08 -41.59 9.61
CA LYS A 16 6.55 -40.72 10.69
C LYS A 16 7.57 -40.41 11.79
N VAL A 17 8.26 -41.42 12.31
CA VAL A 17 9.21 -41.26 13.43
C VAL A 17 10.39 -40.36 13.02
N VAL A 18 10.97 -40.64 11.86
CA VAL A 18 12.07 -39.83 11.29
C VAL A 18 11.60 -38.39 11.07
N SER A 19 10.40 -38.19 10.55
CA SER A 19 9.87 -36.86 10.27
C SER A 19 9.60 -36.04 11.54
N ILE A 20 9.11 -36.67 12.61
CA ILE A 20 8.96 -36.03 13.92
C ILE A 20 10.33 -35.66 14.48
N GLY A 21 11.33 -36.56 14.38
CA GLY A 21 12.71 -36.29 14.78
C GLY A 21 13.31 -35.08 14.05
N ILE A 22 13.11 -34.98 12.72
CA ILE A 22 13.52 -33.83 11.91
C ILE A 22 12.82 -32.56 12.38
N GLY A 23 11.50 -32.60 12.60
CA GLY A 23 10.74 -31.43 13.07
C GLY A 23 11.23 -30.90 14.43
N LEU A 24 11.51 -31.80 15.38
CA LEU A 24 12.07 -31.43 16.69
C LEU A 24 13.50 -30.88 16.56
N ALA A 25 14.33 -31.49 15.71
CA ALA A 25 15.68 -30.98 15.44
C ALA A 25 15.64 -29.55 14.86
N ILE A 26 14.74 -29.29 13.92
CA ILE A 26 14.53 -27.95 13.36
C ILE A 26 14.12 -26.95 14.44
N LEU A 27 13.18 -27.31 15.33
CA LEU A 27 12.80 -26.43 16.45
C LEU A 27 13.96 -26.17 17.41
N CYS A 28 14.77 -27.17 17.73
CA CYS A 28 15.96 -27.00 18.58
C CYS A 28 16.98 -26.05 17.92
N VAL A 29 17.21 -26.18 16.61
CA VAL A 29 18.09 -25.28 15.86
C VAL A 29 17.55 -23.85 15.86
N PHE A 30 16.25 -23.67 15.60
CA PHE A 30 15.61 -22.35 15.67
C PHE A 30 15.70 -21.75 17.07
N GLY A 31 15.40 -22.55 18.11
CA GLY A 31 15.51 -22.13 19.51
C GLY A 31 16.94 -21.74 19.91
N PHE A 32 17.94 -22.48 19.44
CA PHE A 32 19.35 -22.17 19.68
C PHE A 32 19.72 -20.79 19.13
N PHE A 33 19.41 -20.51 17.86
CA PHE A 33 19.72 -19.19 17.27
C PHE A 33 18.86 -18.07 17.86
N ALA A 34 17.58 -18.33 18.13
CA ALA A 34 16.70 -17.37 18.80
C ALA A 34 17.23 -16.97 20.18
N SER A 35 17.81 -17.91 20.96
CA SER A 35 18.37 -17.64 22.28
C SER A 35 19.62 -16.76 22.27
N ARG A 36 20.27 -16.58 21.11
CA ARG A 36 21.49 -15.77 20.94
C ARG A 36 21.19 -14.33 20.53
N LEU A 37 19.94 -14.00 20.25
CA LEU A 37 19.52 -12.65 19.89
C LEU A 37 19.57 -11.69 21.08
N LYS A 38 20.05 -10.48 20.84
CA LYS A 38 20.02 -9.39 21.82
C LYS A 38 18.85 -8.46 21.51
N PHE A 39 18.06 -8.14 22.53
CA PHE A 39 16.92 -7.23 22.42
C PHE A 39 17.31 -5.83 22.91
N GLU A 40 16.84 -4.81 22.22
CA GLU A 40 17.06 -3.41 22.56
C GLU A 40 15.72 -2.70 22.73
N GLU A 41 15.56 -1.95 23.82
CA GLU A 41 14.32 -1.26 24.19
C GLU A 41 14.35 0.26 23.88
N ASP A 42 15.13 0.69 22.89
CA ASP A 42 15.24 2.12 22.55
C ASP A 42 14.13 2.57 21.57
N VAL A 43 13.20 3.41 22.06
CA VAL A 43 12.08 3.98 21.30
C VAL A 43 12.56 4.97 20.22
N THR A 44 13.73 5.61 20.41
CA THR A 44 14.26 6.61 19.47
C THR A 44 14.68 6.01 18.13
N LYS A 45 14.85 4.68 18.04
CA LYS A 45 15.08 3.95 16.78
C LYS A 45 13.87 3.94 15.84
N LEU A 46 12.71 4.39 16.30
CA LEU A 46 11.55 4.67 15.44
C LEU A 46 11.74 5.95 14.61
N LEU A 47 12.66 6.84 14.99
CA LEU A 47 12.89 8.11 14.30
C LEU A 47 13.80 7.96 13.06
N PRO A 48 13.56 8.74 11.99
CA PRO A 48 14.34 8.65 10.76
C PRO A 48 15.72 9.31 10.87
N ALA A 49 16.77 8.64 10.38
CA ALA A 49 18.12 9.22 10.25
C ALA A 49 18.29 9.97 8.90
N ASN A 50 18.87 11.18 8.89
CA ASN A 50 19.11 11.96 7.67
C ASN A 50 20.39 12.82 7.76
N ASP A 51 21.06 13.10 6.65
CA ASP A 51 22.43 13.69 6.66
C ASP A 51 22.48 15.15 7.15
N LYS A 52 21.47 15.98 6.83
CA LYS A 52 21.34 17.34 7.40
C LYS A 52 21.01 17.32 8.91
N LEU A 53 20.50 16.20 9.41
CA LEU A 53 20.27 15.99 10.83
C LEU A 53 21.56 15.61 11.56
N ASP A 54 22.69 15.36 10.91
CA ASP A 54 23.87 14.85 11.62
C ASP A 54 24.48 15.92 12.55
N VAL A 55 24.54 17.20 12.14
CA VAL A 55 24.97 18.30 13.03
C VAL A 55 23.93 18.57 14.11
N THR A 56 22.65 18.67 13.74
CA THR A 56 21.55 18.88 14.72
C THR A 56 21.44 17.71 15.71
N ALA A 57 21.67 16.47 15.28
CA ALA A 57 21.70 15.27 16.13
C ALA A 57 22.95 15.23 17.00
N LYS A 58 24.11 15.65 16.48
CA LYS A 58 25.34 15.83 17.29
C LYS A 58 25.14 16.87 18.39
N VAL A 59 24.50 18.00 18.06
CA VAL A 59 24.10 19.03 19.03
C VAL A 59 23.09 18.48 20.04
N LEU A 60 22.03 17.78 19.60
CA LEU A 60 21.02 17.17 20.48
C LEU A 60 21.64 16.18 21.47
N LYS A 61 22.57 15.32 21.02
CA LYS A 61 23.31 14.39 21.89
C LYS A 61 24.19 15.08 22.94
N GLN A 62 24.50 16.37 22.74
CA GLN A 62 25.34 17.17 23.62
C GLN A 62 24.55 18.16 24.49
N MET A 63 23.22 18.27 24.32
CA MET A 63 22.38 19.17 25.13
C MET A 63 22.05 18.54 26.50
N ASN A 64 22.64 19.08 27.56
CA ASN A 64 22.51 18.55 28.93
C ASN A 64 21.17 18.91 29.63
N PHE A 65 20.42 19.88 29.10
CA PHE A 65 19.14 20.31 29.66
C PHE A 65 17.96 19.35 29.40
N ALA A 66 18.06 18.47 28.40
CA ALA A 66 16.88 17.80 27.83
C ALA A 66 16.39 16.58 28.61
N ASP A 67 17.23 15.98 29.46
CA ASP A 67 17.00 14.68 30.13
C ASP A 67 16.88 14.80 31.65
N LYS A 68 16.58 15.99 32.18
CA LYS A 68 16.51 16.21 33.64
C LYS A 68 15.18 15.78 34.25
N ILE A 69 15.25 15.35 35.51
CA ILE A 69 14.08 15.14 36.36
C ILE A 69 13.96 16.34 37.30
N THR A 70 12.87 17.09 37.15
CA THR A 70 12.51 18.17 38.05
C THR A 70 11.81 17.58 39.27
N VAL A 71 12.29 17.93 40.45
CA VAL A 71 11.65 17.64 41.73
C VAL A 71 11.03 18.92 42.24
N ILE A 72 9.74 18.85 42.52
CA ILE A 72 8.93 20.00 42.89
C ILE A 72 8.49 19.79 44.33
N PHE A 73 8.83 20.73 45.20
CA PHE A 73 8.33 20.79 46.57
C PHE A 73 7.37 21.96 46.64
N GLU A 74 6.12 21.71 47.00
CA GLU A 74 5.08 22.73 47.13
C GLU A 74 4.54 22.78 48.56
N ALA A 75 4.42 24.00 49.08
CA ALA A 75 3.83 24.26 50.37
C ALA A 75 2.31 24.04 50.30
N LYS A 76 1.79 23.20 51.20
CA LYS A 76 0.35 23.09 51.48
C LYS A 76 -0.12 24.35 52.23
N LYS A 77 -1.42 24.47 52.53
CA LYS A 77 -2.03 25.69 53.13
C LYS A 77 -1.28 26.27 54.35
N ASP A 78 -0.66 25.41 55.16
CA ASP A 78 0.05 25.78 56.39
C ASP A 78 1.58 25.59 56.29
N GLY A 79 2.11 25.34 55.08
CA GLY A 79 3.54 25.08 54.86
C GLY A 79 4.36 26.36 54.78
N THR A 80 5.51 26.36 55.44
CA THR A 80 6.48 27.46 55.45
C THR A 80 7.62 27.21 54.44
N PRO A 81 8.35 28.26 54.02
CA PRO A 81 9.58 28.10 53.25
C PRO A 81 10.61 27.18 53.93
N GLU A 82 10.67 27.22 55.26
CA GLU A 82 11.55 26.37 56.07
C GLU A 82 11.16 24.89 55.96
N ASP A 83 9.85 24.58 55.95
CA ASP A 83 9.36 23.21 55.71
C ASP A 83 9.81 22.67 54.34
N LEU A 84 9.80 23.53 53.30
CA LEU A 84 10.26 23.16 51.96
C LEU A 84 11.76 22.83 51.96
N GLN A 85 12.57 23.65 52.63
CA GLN A 85 14.02 23.47 52.71
C GLN A 85 14.40 22.23 53.52
N GLU A 86 13.69 21.95 54.62
CA GLU A 86 13.89 20.74 55.43
C GLU A 86 13.59 19.50 54.58
N GLN A 87 12.43 19.46 53.92
CA GLN A 87 12.04 18.33 53.08
C GLN A 87 12.98 18.13 51.88
N ALA A 88 13.44 19.22 51.26
CA ALA A 88 14.44 19.18 50.20
C ALA A 88 15.78 18.59 50.68
N THR A 89 16.20 18.89 51.91
CA THR A 89 17.43 18.35 52.50
C THR A 89 17.28 16.85 52.78
N VAL A 90 16.17 16.42 53.40
CA VAL A 90 15.88 14.99 53.62
C VAL A 90 15.80 14.23 52.30
N PHE A 91 15.26 14.85 51.25
CA PHE A 91 15.24 14.29 49.90
C PHE A 91 16.64 14.07 49.34
N ILE A 92 17.53 15.07 49.42
CA ILE A 92 18.92 14.98 48.95
C ILE A 92 19.65 13.84 49.67
N ASP A 93 19.55 13.76 50.99
CA ASP A 93 20.19 12.70 51.80
C ASP A 93 19.67 11.30 51.42
N SER A 94 18.35 11.18 51.23
CA SER A 94 17.71 9.94 50.81
C SER A 94 18.14 9.51 49.41
N LEU A 95 18.29 10.48 48.51
CA LEU A 95 18.73 10.27 47.14
C LEU A 95 20.22 9.86 47.08
N GLU A 96 21.08 10.49 47.89
CA GLU A 96 22.49 10.14 48.01
C GLU A 96 22.68 8.71 48.54
N LYS A 97 21.93 8.33 49.58
CA LYS A 97 22.00 6.98 50.16
C LYS A 97 21.49 5.88 49.21
N SER A 98 20.38 6.13 48.50
CA SER A 98 19.65 5.08 47.78
C SER A 98 19.90 5.07 46.26
N CYS A 99 20.31 6.19 45.67
CA CYS A 99 20.29 6.40 44.22
C CYS A 99 21.61 6.89 43.59
N LYS A 100 22.72 7.01 44.34
CA LYS A 100 24.02 7.50 43.82
C LYS A 100 24.48 6.92 42.47
N PRO A 101 24.27 5.62 42.15
CA PRO A 101 24.70 5.06 40.86
C PRO A 101 23.93 5.59 39.63
N PHE A 102 22.76 6.20 39.83
CA PHE A 102 21.79 6.50 38.76
C PHE A 102 21.77 7.96 38.30
N TYR A 103 22.35 8.88 39.08
CA TYR A 103 22.42 10.30 38.72
C TYR A 103 23.88 10.79 38.71
N LYS A 104 24.15 11.87 37.98
CA LYS A 104 25.47 12.52 37.93
C LYS A 104 25.59 13.57 39.02
N GLU A 105 24.60 14.45 39.10
CA GLU A 105 24.55 15.56 40.03
C GLU A 105 23.10 15.97 40.33
N ILE A 106 22.94 16.73 41.43
CA ILE A 106 21.68 17.35 41.85
C ILE A 106 21.92 18.85 41.82
N GLN A 107 21.01 19.58 41.19
CA GLN A 107 21.05 21.03 41.06
C GLN A 107 19.87 21.64 41.81
N GLY A 108 20.00 22.91 42.21
CA GLY A 108 18.97 23.63 42.95
C GLY A 108 19.32 23.93 44.41
N LYS A 109 20.50 23.49 44.88
CA LYS A 109 21.13 23.92 46.15
C LYS A 109 22.56 24.42 45.87
N ILE A 110 22.85 25.69 46.15
CA ILE A 110 24.17 26.31 46.05
C ILE A 110 24.77 26.35 47.46
N ALA A 111 25.94 25.75 47.66
CA ALA A 111 26.67 25.82 48.92
C ALA A 111 27.23 27.25 49.15
N GLU A 112 27.24 27.72 50.40
CA GLU A 112 27.78 29.04 50.74
C GLU A 112 29.27 29.18 50.41
N GLU A 113 30.07 28.11 50.58
CA GLU A 113 31.50 28.06 50.19
C GLU A 113 31.71 28.37 48.70
N ASN A 114 30.76 27.99 47.83
CA ASN A 114 30.84 28.27 46.40
C ASN A 114 30.63 29.76 46.07
N ILE A 115 30.00 30.53 46.97
CA ILE A 115 29.78 31.98 46.78
C ILE A 115 31.10 32.72 46.99
N ASP A 116 31.86 32.36 48.01
CA ASP A 116 33.18 32.95 48.28
C ASP A 116 34.18 32.62 47.17
N GLU A 117 34.17 31.39 46.64
CA GLU A 117 34.97 31.02 45.46
C GLU A 117 34.59 31.84 44.23
N THR A 118 33.29 32.07 44.01
CA THR A 118 32.80 32.86 42.89
C THR A 118 33.24 34.32 43.00
N ILE A 119 33.16 34.88 44.21
CA ILE A 119 33.63 36.24 44.47
C ILE A 119 35.14 36.34 44.28
N GLY A 120 35.91 35.40 44.84
CA GLY A 120 37.36 35.31 44.64
C GLY A 120 37.75 35.22 43.16
N PHE A 121 37.04 34.42 42.37
CA PHE A 121 37.30 34.31 40.94
C PHE A 121 37.06 35.63 40.18
N VAL A 122 35.98 36.35 40.50
CA VAL A 122 35.72 37.67 39.91
C VAL A 122 36.81 38.65 40.28
N PHE A 123 37.28 38.64 41.53
CA PHE A 123 38.42 39.45 41.95
C PHE A 123 39.66 39.13 41.12
N ASP A 124 40.01 37.85 41.03
CA ASP A 124 41.25 37.43 40.39
C ASP A 124 41.28 37.66 38.87
N ASN A 125 40.12 37.89 38.24
CA ASN A 125 39.93 38.01 36.80
C ASN A 125 39.05 39.22 36.42
N LEU A 126 39.04 40.26 37.27
CA LEU A 126 38.15 41.41 37.17
C LEU A 126 38.08 42.07 35.77
N PRO A 127 39.19 42.25 35.02
CA PRO A 127 39.16 42.85 33.68
C PRO A 127 38.17 42.18 32.73
N LEU A 128 37.96 40.86 32.87
CA LEU A 128 37.11 40.08 31.96
C LEU A 128 35.62 40.43 32.08
N PHE A 129 35.19 40.93 33.23
CA PHE A 129 33.78 41.22 33.51
C PHE A 129 33.37 42.66 33.22
N LEU A 130 34.34 43.56 33.05
CA LEU A 130 34.09 44.98 32.84
C LEU A 130 33.74 45.32 31.39
N THR A 131 32.96 46.38 31.20
CA THR A 131 32.54 46.96 29.92
C THR A 131 32.96 48.43 29.85
N GLU A 132 32.87 49.06 28.67
CA GLU A 132 33.26 50.47 28.50
C GLU A 132 32.49 51.43 29.41
N SER A 133 31.20 51.19 29.66
CA SER A 133 30.41 51.99 30.61
C SER A 133 30.89 51.83 32.05
N ASP A 134 31.41 50.65 32.41
CA ASP A 134 31.88 50.36 33.76
C ASP A 134 33.18 51.14 34.06
N TYR A 135 34.06 51.31 33.07
CA TYR A 135 35.26 52.16 33.23
C TYR A 135 34.93 53.63 33.50
N ALA A 136 33.84 54.15 32.92
CA ALA A 136 33.36 55.50 33.22
C ALA A 136 32.80 55.62 34.66
N GLU A 137 32.21 54.54 35.20
CA GLU A 137 31.77 54.47 36.59
C GLU A 137 32.96 54.39 37.56
N ILE A 138 33.98 53.59 37.22
CA ILE A 138 35.22 53.50 38.00
C ILE A 138 35.91 54.87 38.05
N ASP A 139 36.01 55.58 36.92
CA ASP A 139 36.68 56.88 36.88
C ASP A 139 35.99 57.93 37.78
N LYS A 140 34.66 57.90 37.92
CA LYS A 140 33.91 58.74 38.87
C LYS A 140 34.28 58.46 40.33
N LYS A 141 34.55 57.19 40.67
CA LYS A 141 34.97 56.75 42.02
C LYS A 141 36.38 57.21 42.39
N LEU A 142 37.21 57.63 41.42
CA LEU A 142 38.59 58.09 41.65
C LEU A 142 38.69 59.57 42.05
N SER A 143 37.58 60.32 42.05
CA SER A 143 37.56 61.70 42.53
C SER A 143 37.85 61.78 44.04
N SER A 144 38.52 62.85 44.48
CA SER A 144 38.93 63.04 45.88
C SER A 144 37.75 62.94 46.86
N ASP A 145 36.61 63.54 46.53
CA ASP A 145 35.42 63.55 47.38
C ASP A 145 34.78 62.16 47.49
N SER A 146 34.78 61.39 46.39
CA SER A 146 34.29 60.00 46.39
C SER A 146 35.20 59.09 47.22
N ILE A 147 36.52 59.23 47.08
CA ILE A 147 37.50 58.44 47.86
C ILE A 147 37.31 58.72 49.35
N LYS A 148 37.21 60.00 49.74
CA LYS A 148 36.96 60.37 51.15
C LYS A 148 35.68 59.74 51.68
N SER A 149 34.56 59.90 50.98
CA SER A 149 33.27 59.33 51.39
C SER A 149 33.31 57.80 51.51
N THR A 150 34.00 57.16 50.58
CA THR A 150 34.14 55.69 50.54
C THR A 150 35.01 55.19 51.70
N VAL A 151 36.12 55.85 51.99
CA VAL A 151 37.01 55.51 53.12
C VAL A 151 36.30 55.69 54.47
N GLU A 152 35.50 56.74 54.64
CA GLU A 152 34.64 56.93 55.82
C GLU A 152 33.56 55.84 55.94
N ALA A 153 32.93 55.45 54.83
CA ALA A 153 31.93 54.37 54.81
C ALA A 153 32.55 53.01 55.15
N ASN A 154 33.73 52.71 54.60
CA ASN A 154 34.50 51.50 54.89
C ASN A 154 34.84 51.40 56.38
N TYR A 155 35.28 52.50 57.00
CA TYR A 155 35.56 52.55 58.43
C TYR A 155 34.31 52.23 59.27
N ARG A 156 33.15 52.82 58.93
CA ARG A 156 31.87 52.52 59.60
C ARG A 156 31.45 51.05 59.42
N SER A 157 31.64 50.48 58.24
CA SER A 157 31.30 49.08 57.95
C SER A 157 32.13 48.10 58.78
N ILE A 158 33.43 48.35 58.93
CA ILE A 158 34.34 47.51 59.73
C ILE A 158 33.99 47.56 61.22
N LEU A 159 33.44 48.66 61.72
CA LEU A 159 33.00 48.80 63.11
C LEU A 159 31.63 48.18 63.41
N SER A 160 30.88 47.75 62.38
CA SER A 160 29.58 47.11 62.54
C SER A 160 29.71 45.62 62.90
N PRO A 161 28.63 44.94 63.36
CA PRO A 161 28.66 43.49 63.63
C PRO A 161 29.05 42.63 62.42
N SER A 162 28.83 43.10 61.18
CA SER A 162 29.29 42.43 59.94
C SER A 162 30.75 42.77 59.57
N GLY A 163 31.44 43.54 60.41
CA GLY A 163 32.84 43.96 60.24
C GLY A 163 33.84 42.81 60.11
N MET A 164 33.55 41.67 60.73
CA MET A 164 34.42 40.48 60.70
C MET A 164 34.55 39.88 59.30
N VAL A 165 33.49 39.95 58.49
CA VAL A 165 33.47 39.47 57.09
C VAL A 165 33.84 40.61 56.13
N THR A 166 33.28 41.81 56.33
CA THR A 166 33.48 42.95 55.41
C THR A 166 34.91 43.49 55.40
N ARG A 167 35.70 43.27 56.47
CA ARG A 167 37.11 43.68 56.54
C ARG A 167 37.95 43.14 55.39
N GLU A 168 37.83 41.85 55.09
CA GLU A 168 38.65 41.22 54.05
C GLU A 168 38.31 41.76 52.65
N PHE A 169 37.01 41.94 52.37
CA PHE A 169 36.53 42.56 51.13
C PHE A 169 37.02 44.00 50.96
N ILE A 170 36.93 44.81 52.02
CA ILE A 170 37.35 46.22 52.00
C ILE A 170 38.88 46.35 51.81
N GLN A 171 39.67 45.42 52.35
CA GLN A 171 41.13 45.42 52.17
C GLN A 171 41.53 45.07 50.72
N ARG A 172 40.80 44.16 50.08
CA ARG A 172 41.04 43.73 48.69
C ARG A 172 40.45 44.67 47.65
N ASP A 173 39.36 45.36 47.96
CA ASP A 173 38.70 46.31 47.05
C ASP A 173 37.98 47.43 47.80
N PRO A 174 38.72 48.47 48.21
CA PRO A 174 38.16 49.58 48.98
C PRO A 174 37.16 50.43 48.21
N LEU A 175 37.14 50.36 46.87
CA LEU A 175 36.24 51.16 46.03
C LEU A 175 34.99 50.39 45.56
N GLY A 176 34.94 49.09 45.84
CA GLY A 176 33.87 48.19 45.42
C GLY A 176 33.78 48.02 43.90
N ILE A 177 34.92 47.99 43.19
CA ILE A 177 34.98 47.78 41.74
C ILE A 177 34.53 46.36 41.38
N SER A 178 34.88 45.35 42.18
CA SER A 178 34.52 43.96 41.93
C SER A 178 33.02 43.70 42.01
N PHE A 179 32.28 44.49 42.79
CA PHE A 179 30.83 44.44 42.85
C PHE A 179 30.18 44.77 41.50
N ILE A 180 30.83 45.59 40.66
CA ILE A 180 30.39 45.87 39.29
C ILE A 180 30.45 44.58 38.45
N GLY A 181 31.54 43.80 38.57
CA GLY A 181 31.72 42.52 37.91
C GLY A 181 30.78 41.42 38.45
N LEU A 182 30.63 41.33 39.78
CA LEU A 182 29.70 40.41 40.45
C LEU A 182 28.25 40.62 40.01
N LYS A 183 27.84 41.87 39.80
CA LYS A 183 26.51 42.20 39.26
C LYS A 183 26.30 41.65 37.84
N LYS A 184 27.36 41.45 37.05
CA LYS A 184 27.26 40.80 35.73
C LYS A 184 27.06 39.29 35.83
N LEU A 185 27.55 38.64 36.89
CA LEU A 185 27.27 37.22 37.13
C LEU A 185 25.80 36.96 37.44
N GLN A 186 25.06 37.94 37.99
CA GLN A 186 23.61 37.86 38.15
C GLN A 186 22.86 37.79 36.80
N GLN A 187 23.49 38.08 35.66
CA GLN A 187 22.85 37.93 34.34
C GLN A 187 22.60 36.47 33.94
N LEU A 188 23.29 35.50 34.56
CA LEU A 188 23.00 34.06 34.42
C LEU A 188 21.84 33.58 35.32
N SER A 189 21.24 34.46 36.11
CA SER A 189 20.18 34.08 37.05
C SER A 189 18.98 33.42 36.35
N LEU A 190 18.32 32.53 37.09
CA LEU A 190 17.18 31.70 36.69
C LEU A 190 15.95 32.57 36.37
N GLY A 191 15.97 33.35 35.29
CA GLY A 191 14.87 34.23 34.89
C GLY A 191 14.40 35.22 35.98
N ASP A 192 13.34 35.97 35.67
CA ASP A 192 12.75 36.90 36.65
C ASP A 192 11.78 36.20 37.62
N ASP A 193 11.63 34.87 37.57
CA ASP A 193 10.58 34.13 38.29
C ASP A 193 11.08 33.46 39.58
N PHE A 194 12.40 33.30 39.73
CA PHE A 194 13.02 32.53 40.80
C PHE A 194 13.94 33.39 41.68
N THR A 195 14.09 32.99 42.94
CA THR A 195 14.95 33.59 43.95
C THR A 195 15.74 32.51 44.67
N LEU A 196 16.95 32.85 45.13
CA LEU A 196 17.77 31.98 45.97
C LEU A 196 17.53 32.33 47.44
N GLU A 197 17.15 31.34 48.24
CA GLU A 197 16.95 31.48 49.69
C GLU A 197 17.63 30.30 50.41
N ASN A 198 18.57 30.58 51.31
CA ASN A 198 19.42 29.58 51.98
C ASN A 198 20.07 28.57 51.01
N GLY A 199 20.52 29.07 49.85
CA GLY A 199 21.12 28.26 48.79
C GLY A 199 20.11 27.52 47.90
N PHE A 200 18.82 27.46 48.25
CA PHE A 200 17.81 26.75 47.45
C PHE A 200 17.14 27.64 46.40
N VAL A 201 16.82 27.05 45.25
CA VAL A 201 16.04 27.72 44.19
C VAL A 201 14.55 27.66 44.52
N MET A 202 13.97 28.82 44.79
CA MET A 202 12.56 28.99 45.11
C MET A 202 11.86 29.97 44.17
N THR A 203 10.55 29.84 44.07
CA THR A 203 9.69 30.84 43.43
C THR A 203 9.64 32.14 44.24
N LYS A 204 9.41 33.28 43.58
CA LYS A 204 9.29 34.59 44.25
C LYS A 204 8.21 34.64 45.33
N ASP A 205 7.14 33.87 45.20
CA ASP A 205 6.06 33.78 46.19
C ASP A 205 6.39 32.83 47.36
N ARG A 206 7.57 32.19 47.32
CA ARG A 206 8.11 31.25 48.30
C ARG A 206 7.26 30.00 48.54
N LYS A 207 6.35 29.66 47.61
CA LYS A 207 5.46 28.50 47.77
C LYS A 207 6.01 27.22 47.13
N MET A 208 6.97 27.36 46.23
CA MET A 208 7.54 26.24 45.48
C MET A 208 9.07 26.30 45.48
N LEU A 209 9.70 25.17 45.80
CA LEU A 209 11.14 24.91 45.72
C LEU A 209 11.39 23.87 44.63
N LEU A 210 12.41 24.11 43.79
CA LEU A 210 12.77 23.23 42.68
C LEU A 210 14.17 22.65 42.83
N LEU A 211 14.29 21.33 42.66
CA LEU A 211 15.58 20.66 42.44
C LEU A 211 15.57 20.00 41.05
N PHE A 212 16.73 19.87 40.44
CA PHE A 212 16.89 19.17 39.16
C PHE A 212 17.91 18.06 39.30
N ILE A 213 17.51 16.85 38.94
CA ILE A 213 18.38 15.69 38.93
C ILE A 213 18.84 15.45 37.50
N ALA A 214 20.15 15.36 37.29
CA ALA A 214 20.73 14.96 36.02
C ALA A 214 20.97 13.43 36.04
N PRO A 215 20.16 12.62 35.33
CA PRO A 215 20.35 11.18 35.29
C PRO A 215 21.67 10.81 34.62
N LYS A 216 22.22 9.65 34.99
CA LYS A 216 23.45 9.12 34.39
C LYS A 216 23.21 8.51 33.01
N GLN A 217 22.03 7.92 32.82
CA GLN A 217 21.58 7.32 31.55
C GLN A 217 20.73 8.30 30.74
N SER A 218 20.66 8.11 29.43
CA SER A 218 19.73 8.86 28.56
C SER A 218 18.29 8.46 28.85
N SER A 219 17.33 9.31 28.47
CA SER A 219 15.89 9.00 28.58
C SER A 219 15.47 7.74 27.79
N SER A 220 16.28 7.27 26.84
CA SER A 220 15.99 6.09 26.00
C SER A 220 16.39 4.75 26.60
N GLU A 221 17.18 4.74 27.68
CA GLU A 221 17.52 3.51 28.39
C GLU A 221 16.38 3.18 29.37
N ASN A 222 15.69 2.05 29.21
CA ASN A 222 14.53 1.75 30.04
C ASN A 222 14.84 0.92 31.28
N GLU A 223 15.77 -0.03 31.23
CA GLU A 223 15.99 -0.99 32.32
C GLU A 223 16.52 -0.30 33.59
N LYS A 224 17.60 0.49 33.46
CA LYS A 224 18.21 1.20 34.57
C LYS A 224 17.36 2.38 35.02
N ASN A 225 16.71 3.07 34.08
CA ASN A 225 15.80 4.16 34.43
C ASN A 225 14.54 3.67 35.14
N THR A 226 14.07 2.44 34.87
CA THR A 226 12.96 1.83 35.61
C THR A 226 13.32 1.64 37.08
N ILE A 227 14.51 1.09 37.35
CA ILE A 227 15.01 0.92 38.73
C ILE A 227 15.16 2.28 39.41
N PHE A 228 15.69 3.27 38.71
CA PHE A 228 15.87 4.62 39.24
C PHE A 228 14.53 5.30 39.56
N SER A 229 13.57 5.23 38.63
CA SER A 229 12.22 5.76 38.78
C SER A 229 11.51 5.14 39.99
N GLN A 230 11.56 3.82 40.15
CA GLN A 230 10.95 3.13 41.31
C GLN A 230 11.54 3.62 42.64
N LYS A 231 12.86 3.80 42.71
CA LYS A 231 13.51 4.35 43.90
C LYS A 231 13.08 5.79 44.17
N LEU A 232 13.01 6.64 43.15
CA LEU A 232 12.52 8.01 43.29
C LEU A 232 11.08 8.05 43.82
N TYR A 233 10.18 7.24 43.25
CA TYR A 233 8.80 7.14 43.70
C TYR A 233 8.71 6.68 45.16
N SER A 234 9.53 5.70 45.57
CA SER A 234 9.58 5.26 46.98
C SER A 234 10.02 6.38 47.94
N ILE A 235 10.95 7.24 47.53
CA ILE A 235 11.37 8.42 48.31
C ILE A 235 10.22 9.43 48.40
N LYS A 236 9.57 9.75 47.27
CA LYS A 236 8.42 10.67 47.21
C LYS A 236 7.30 10.22 48.15
N ASP A 237 6.91 8.95 48.05
CA ASP A 237 5.81 8.41 48.84
C ASP A 237 6.15 8.42 50.34
N SER A 238 7.42 8.15 50.70
CA SER A 238 7.87 8.27 52.09
C SER A 238 7.84 9.70 52.62
N LEU A 239 8.27 10.69 51.82
CA LEU A 239 8.25 12.11 52.19
C LEU A 239 6.82 12.65 52.30
N ASN A 240 5.97 12.36 51.31
CA ASN A 240 4.58 12.82 51.29
C ASN A 240 3.73 12.17 52.39
N ALA A 241 4.05 10.94 52.81
CA ALA A 241 3.37 10.29 53.94
C ALA A 241 3.78 10.89 55.30
N LYS A 242 5.03 11.34 55.43
CA LYS A 242 5.55 11.93 56.67
C LYS A 242 5.23 13.42 56.82
N SER A 243 5.17 14.17 55.71
CA SER A 243 4.96 15.62 55.73
C SER A 243 3.49 16.02 55.54
N LYS A 244 2.96 16.76 56.52
CA LYS A 244 1.64 17.41 56.43
C LYS A 244 1.71 18.79 55.78
N SER A 245 2.88 19.43 55.76
CA SER A 245 3.10 20.82 55.29
C SER A 245 3.57 20.90 53.83
N VAL A 246 4.19 19.85 53.29
CA VAL A 246 4.78 19.86 51.93
C VAL A 246 4.23 18.73 51.06
N ASN A 247 4.12 18.98 49.76
CA ASN A 247 3.88 17.97 48.74
C ASN A 247 5.08 17.89 47.78
N VAL A 248 5.60 16.69 47.55
CA VAL A 248 6.67 16.40 46.61
C VAL A 248 6.10 15.74 45.35
N SER A 249 6.45 16.25 44.19
CA SER A 249 6.11 15.70 42.88
C SER A 249 7.32 15.69 41.95
N TYR A 250 7.27 14.85 40.90
CA TYR A 250 8.34 14.75 39.90
C TYR A 250 7.80 14.97 38.50
N PHE A 251 8.62 15.61 37.67
CA PHE A 251 8.35 15.80 36.25
C PHE A 251 9.63 15.67 35.43
N GLY A 252 9.61 14.95 34.31
CA GLY A 252 10.76 14.84 33.43
C GLY A 252 10.62 13.76 32.36
N SER A 253 11.33 13.93 31.24
CA SER A 253 11.29 12.97 30.13
C SER A 253 11.71 11.54 30.47
N PRO A 254 12.69 11.27 31.36
CA PRO A 254 13.05 9.89 31.71
C PRO A 254 11.89 9.14 32.39
N LEU A 255 11.12 9.83 33.24
CA LEU A 255 9.97 9.23 33.94
C LEU A 255 8.82 8.93 32.97
N ILE A 256 8.56 9.83 32.02
CA ILE A 256 7.57 9.62 30.95
C ILE A 256 7.99 8.44 30.05
N ALA A 257 9.27 8.33 29.69
CA ALA A 257 9.78 7.22 28.87
C ALA A 257 9.61 5.87 29.57
N VAL A 258 9.97 5.77 30.86
CA VAL A 258 9.78 4.57 31.69
C VAL A 258 8.30 4.20 31.79
N ALA A 259 7.41 5.17 32.01
CA ALA A 259 5.98 4.94 32.08
C ALA A 259 5.42 4.39 30.75
N ASN A 260 5.83 4.97 29.62
CA ASN A 260 5.46 4.47 28.28
C ASN A 260 5.94 3.03 28.06
N ALA A 261 7.23 2.75 28.31
CA ALA A 261 7.81 1.43 28.10
C ALA A 261 7.11 0.36 28.97
N THR A 262 6.89 0.67 30.25
CA THR A 262 6.22 -0.23 31.19
C THR A 262 4.77 -0.48 30.78
N GLN A 263 4.04 0.57 30.39
CA GLN A 263 2.66 0.46 29.95
C GLN A 263 2.55 -0.36 28.66
N ILE A 264 3.38 -0.11 27.65
CA ILE A 264 3.42 -0.89 26.40
C ILE A 264 3.70 -2.36 26.70
N LYS A 265 4.69 -2.67 27.55
CA LYS A 265 5.04 -4.06 27.88
C LYS A 265 3.88 -4.79 28.56
N GLY A 266 3.24 -4.14 29.53
CA GLY A 266 2.06 -4.67 30.21
C GLY A 266 0.88 -4.87 29.25
N ASP A 267 0.60 -3.87 28.42
CA ASP A 267 -0.48 -3.92 27.43
C ASP A 267 -0.24 -5.01 26.40
N VAL A 268 0.96 -5.13 25.83
CA VAL A 268 1.29 -6.19 24.87
C VAL A 268 1.07 -7.56 25.50
N MET A 269 1.52 -7.80 26.73
CA MET A 269 1.31 -9.08 27.41
C MET A 269 -0.17 -9.35 27.66
N LEU A 270 -0.91 -8.39 28.21
CA LEU A 270 -2.35 -8.52 28.48
C LEU A 270 -3.14 -8.79 27.20
N THR A 271 -2.94 -7.95 26.20
CA THR A 271 -3.68 -8.01 24.93
C THR A 271 -3.35 -9.29 24.15
N THR A 272 -2.10 -9.76 24.20
CA THR A 272 -1.72 -11.06 23.62
C THR A 272 -2.43 -12.22 24.31
N ILE A 273 -2.47 -12.23 25.66
CA ILE A 273 -3.19 -13.26 26.42
C ILE A 273 -4.68 -13.23 26.07
N LEU A 274 -5.30 -12.05 26.07
CA LEU A 274 -6.71 -11.89 25.72
C LEU A 274 -7.00 -12.37 24.28
N ALA A 275 -6.17 -11.98 23.32
CA ALA A 275 -6.26 -12.41 21.92
C ALA A 275 -6.13 -13.93 21.79
N MET A 276 -5.10 -14.54 22.40
CA MET A 276 -4.88 -15.98 22.36
C MET A 276 -6.00 -16.76 23.02
N SER A 277 -6.50 -16.30 24.17
CA SER A 277 -7.64 -16.92 24.86
C SER A 277 -8.92 -16.82 24.02
N ALA A 278 -9.23 -15.64 23.48
CA ALA A 278 -10.39 -15.45 22.61
C ALA A 278 -10.31 -16.33 21.35
N LEU A 279 -9.12 -16.41 20.74
CA LEU A 279 -8.84 -17.25 19.59
C LEU A 279 -8.98 -18.74 19.90
N MET A 280 -8.45 -19.19 21.05
CA MET A 280 -8.59 -20.56 21.52
C MET A 280 -10.06 -20.94 21.71
N ILE A 281 -10.85 -20.05 22.33
CA ILE A 281 -12.28 -20.25 22.59
C ILE A 281 -13.06 -20.33 21.28
N ILE A 282 -12.92 -19.37 20.36
CA ILE A 282 -13.70 -19.37 19.11
C ILE A 282 -13.39 -20.59 18.24
N LEU A 283 -12.12 -20.99 18.14
CA LEU A 283 -11.73 -22.18 17.39
C LEU A 283 -12.22 -23.46 18.07
N MET A 284 -12.20 -23.51 19.41
CA MET A 284 -12.76 -24.63 20.16
C MET A 284 -14.26 -24.77 19.93
N LEU A 285 -15.01 -23.66 19.93
CA LEU A 285 -16.45 -23.64 19.66
C LEU A 285 -16.77 -24.05 18.22
N TYR A 286 -16.01 -23.55 17.24
CA TYR A 286 -16.23 -23.86 15.82
C TYR A 286 -15.90 -25.32 15.46
N TYR A 287 -14.77 -25.84 15.94
CA TYR A 287 -14.33 -27.20 15.64
C TYR A 287 -14.83 -28.26 16.63
N ARG A 288 -15.41 -27.84 17.77
CA ARG A 288 -15.95 -28.69 18.84
C ARG A 288 -14.95 -29.71 19.38
N LYS A 289 -13.65 -29.39 19.34
CA LYS A 289 -12.55 -30.22 19.86
C LYS A 289 -11.41 -29.34 20.34
N ILE A 290 -10.96 -29.53 21.57
CA ILE A 290 -9.86 -28.75 22.18
C ILE A 290 -8.51 -28.96 21.50
N ALA A 291 -8.28 -30.13 20.88
CA ALA A 291 -7.03 -30.43 20.20
C ALA A 291 -6.83 -29.62 18.91
N ILE A 292 -7.92 -29.22 18.22
CA ILE A 292 -7.83 -28.57 16.91
C ILE A 292 -7.22 -27.17 16.99
N PRO A 293 -7.66 -26.29 17.91
CA PRO A 293 -6.97 -25.03 18.15
C PRO A 293 -5.46 -25.20 18.37
N ILE A 294 -5.03 -26.13 19.23
CA ILE A 294 -3.61 -26.39 19.49
C ILE A 294 -2.87 -26.75 18.20
N ILE A 295 -3.44 -27.63 17.37
CA ILE A 295 -2.86 -28.04 16.08
C ILE A 295 -2.66 -26.83 15.14
N VAL A 296 -3.60 -25.90 15.13
CA VAL A 296 -3.58 -24.70 14.27
C VAL A 296 -2.43 -23.74 14.63
N PHE A 297 -2.03 -23.67 15.90
CA PHE A 297 -0.92 -22.81 16.37
C PHE A 297 0.47 -23.40 16.08
N ILE A 298 0.60 -24.72 15.94
CA ILE A 298 1.93 -25.37 15.77
C ILE A 298 2.70 -24.79 14.57
N PRO A 299 2.12 -24.66 13.35
CA PRO A 299 2.83 -24.06 12.22
C PRO A 299 3.31 -22.63 12.48
N THR A 300 2.51 -21.82 13.17
CA THR A 300 2.88 -20.45 13.55
C THR A 300 4.07 -20.42 14.50
N ILE A 301 4.17 -21.37 15.43
CA ILE A 301 5.34 -21.49 16.32
C ILE A 301 6.60 -21.82 15.52
N PHE A 302 6.52 -22.75 14.56
CA PHE A 302 7.62 -23.04 13.64
C PHE A 302 7.99 -21.81 12.79
N GLY A 303 7.00 -21.08 12.28
CA GLY A 303 7.19 -19.84 11.54
C GLY A 303 7.88 -18.74 12.37
N ALA A 304 7.46 -18.58 13.64
CA ALA A 304 8.06 -17.60 14.55
C ALA A 304 9.50 -17.98 14.91
N GLY A 305 9.76 -19.26 15.20
CA GLY A 305 11.11 -19.77 15.43
C GLY A 305 12.02 -19.56 14.21
N PHE A 306 11.51 -19.83 13.01
CA PHE A 306 12.21 -19.56 11.76
C PHE A 306 12.52 -18.06 11.59
N ALA A 307 11.56 -17.18 11.86
CA ALA A 307 11.74 -15.74 11.74
C ALA A 307 12.79 -15.20 12.72
N LEU A 308 12.78 -15.65 13.97
CA LEU A 308 13.79 -15.30 14.96
C LEU A 308 15.17 -15.83 14.56
N ALA A 309 15.26 -17.09 14.15
CA ALA A 309 16.52 -17.66 13.68
C ALA A 309 17.08 -16.91 12.46
N LEU A 310 16.22 -16.49 11.52
CA LEU A 310 16.64 -15.69 10.37
C LEU A 310 17.17 -14.33 10.80
N LEU A 311 16.50 -13.65 11.72
CA LEU A 311 16.94 -12.33 12.19
C LEU A 311 18.32 -12.37 12.83
N TYR A 312 18.66 -13.44 13.54
CA TYR A 312 20.00 -13.62 14.11
C TYR A 312 21.11 -13.54 13.05
N PHE A 313 20.87 -14.05 11.84
CA PHE A 313 21.84 -13.99 10.73
C PHE A 313 21.85 -12.66 9.99
N VAL A 314 20.78 -11.87 10.10
CA VAL A 314 20.65 -10.59 9.42
C VAL A 314 21.11 -9.42 10.32
N LYS A 315 20.87 -9.52 11.63
CA LYS A 315 21.21 -8.49 12.63
C LYS A 315 21.61 -9.08 13.98
N GLU A 316 22.54 -8.41 14.64
CA GLU A 316 22.98 -8.77 16.00
C GLU A 316 22.02 -8.29 17.10
N THR A 317 21.28 -7.20 16.86
CA THR A 317 20.32 -6.59 17.81
C THR A 317 18.99 -6.34 17.12
N ILE A 318 17.88 -6.55 17.85
CA ILE A 318 16.51 -6.35 17.38
C ILE A 318 15.74 -5.48 18.37
N SER A 319 14.89 -4.59 17.87
CA SER A 319 13.95 -3.85 18.72
C SER A 319 12.94 -4.79 19.41
N ALA A 320 12.87 -4.73 20.74
CA ALA A 320 11.88 -5.49 21.53
C ALA A 320 10.42 -5.09 21.19
N ILE A 321 10.21 -3.83 20.82
CA ILE A 321 8.88 -3.28 20.45
C ILE A 321 8.37 -3.95 19.16
N SER A 322 9.25 -4.23 18.21
CA SER A 322 8.91 -4.92 16.96
C SER A 322 8.43 -6.36 17.21
N LEU A 323 8.97 -7.05 18.23
CA LEU A 323 8.48 -8.37 18.65
C LEU A 323 7.08 -8.30 19.28
N GLY A 324 6.81 -7.25 20.05
CA GLY A 324 5.49 -7.03 20.68
C GLY A 324 4.38 -6.86 19.66
N ILE A 325 4.63 -6.11 18.57
CA ILE A 325 3.74 -6.02 17.41
C ILE A 325 3.62 -7.38 16.70
N GLY A 326 4.66 -8.21 16.77
CA GLY A 326 4.66 -9.60 16.30
C GLY A 326 3.56 -10.49 16.88
N ALA A 327 3.03 -10.19 18.07
CA ALA A 327 1.88 -10.89 18.63
C ALA A 327 0.61 -10.73 17.78
N ILE A 328 0.46 -9.59 17.09
CA ILE A 328 -0.63 -9.33 16.15
C ILE A 328 -0.53 -10.28 14.94
N LEU A 329 0.68 -10.56 14.46
CA LEU A 329 0.94 -11.45 13.33
C LEU A 329 0.54 -12.89 13.61
N ILE A 330 0.45 -13.29 14.89
CA ILE A 330 -0.02 -14.64 15.26
C ILE A 330 -1.46 -14.83 14.76
N GLY A 331 -2.33 -13.81 14.89
CA GLY A 331 -3.70 -13.86 14.37
C GLY A 331 -3.74 -14.11 12.86
N ILE A 332 -2.88 -13.42 12.11
CA ILE A 332 -2.79 -13.50 10.64
C ILE A 332 -2.23 -14.84 10.17
N THR A 333 -1.14 -15.28 10.79
CA THR A 333 -0.42 -16.49 10.35
C THR A 333 -1.19 -17.77 10.64
N ILE A 334 -2.07 -17.75 11.65
CA ILE A 334 -3.01 -18.83 11.93
C ILE A 334 -4.01 -19.04 10.79
N ASP A 335 -4.33 -17.99 10.04
CA ASP A 335 -5.29 -18.07 8.95
C ASP A 335 -4.85 -19.08 7.88
N TYR A 336 -3.55 -19.22 7.62
CA TYR A 336 -3.02 -20.22 6.68
C TYR A 336 -3.37 -21.65 7.10
N SER A 337 -3.26 -21.94 8.40
CA SER A 337 -3.68 -23.22 8.97
C SER A 337 -5.20 -23.40 8.86
N LEU A 338 -5.98 -22.35 9.09
CA LEU A 338 -7.43 -22.37 9.00
C LEU A 338 -7.95 -22.58 7.57
N HIS A 339 -7.27 -22.01 6.57
CA HIS A 339 -7.54 -22.24 5.15
C HIS A 339 -7.38 -23.71 4.78
N ILE A 340 -6.25 -24.33 5.13
CA ILE A 340 -6.03 -25.75 4.85
C ILE A 340 -7.07 -26.60 5.60
N LEU A 341 -7.26 -26.32 6.89
CA LEU A 341 -8.12 -27.11 7.77
C LEU A 341 -9.59 -27.05 7.35
N THR A 342 -10.09 -25.88 6.95
CA THR A 342 -11.47 -25.71 6.51
C THR A 342 -11.73 -26.45 5.20
N HIS A 343 -10.79 -26.41 4.26
CA HIS A 343 -10.91 -27.15 3.01
C HIS A 343 -10.77 -28.67 3.21
N TYR A 344 -9.89 -29.12 4.10
CA TYR A 344 -9.73 -30.54 4.41
C TYR A 344 -10.91 -31.11 5.23
N LYS A 345 -11.58 -30.27 6.03
CA LYS A 345 -12.82 -30.64 6.72
C LYS A 345 -13.97 -30.91 5.74
N HIS A 346 -14.03 -30.19 4.62
CA HIS A 346 -15.11 -30.31 3.62
C HIS A 346 -14.78 -31.28 2.47
N ASN A 347 -13.50 -31.42 2.10
CA ASN A 347 -13.03 -32.35 1.09
C ASN A 347 -12.07 -33.36 1.72
N GLN A 348 -12.47 -34.63 1.77
CA GLN A 348 -11.68 -35.69 2.42
C GLN A 348 -10.47 -36.15 1.57
N ASP A 349 -10.43 -35.80 0.28
CA ASP A 349 -9.27 -36.09 -0.57
C ASP A 349 -8.16 -35.04 -0.37
N ILE A 350 -7.09 -35.46 0.30
CA ILE A 350 -5.93 -34.61 0.57
C ILE A 350 -5.21 -34.16 -0.72
N LYS A 351 -5.21 -34.97 -1.79
CA LYS A 351 -4.59 -34.59 -3.07
C LYS A 351 -5.34 -33.41 -3.67
N HIS A 352 -6.67 -33.46 -3.63
CA HIS A 352 -7.52 -32.34 -4.03
C HIS A 352 -7.29 -31.09 -3.17
N VAL A 353 -7.16 -31.23 -1.85
CA VAL A 353 -6.87 -30.10 -0.93
C VAL A 353 -5.55 -29.41 -1.30
N TYR A 354 -4.47 -30.16 -1.55
CA TYR A 354 -3.21 -29.57 -2.02
C TYR A 354 -3.35 -28.87 -3.37
N LYS A 355 -4.08 -29.48 -4.31
CA LYS A 355 -4.31 -28.88 -5.64
C LYS A 355 -4.97 -27.50 -5.53
N ILE A 356 -5.97 -27.36 -4.65
CA ILE A 356 -6.75 -26.13 -4.54
C ILE A 356 -6.14 -25.08 -3.59
N ILE A 357 -5.49 -25.46 -2.48
CA ILE A 357 -5.00 -24.50 -1.47
C ILE A 357 -3.55 -24.07 -1.66
N THR A 358 -2.66 -24.92 -2.21
CA THR A 358 -1.22 -24.58 -2.23
C THR A 358 -0.94 -23.28 -2.98
N LYS A 359 -1.53 -23.07 -4.17
CA LYS A 359 -1.27 -21.86 -4.96
C LYS A 359 -1.85 -20.60 -4.29
N PRO A 360 -3.14 -20.55 -3.89
CA PRO A 360 -3.69 -19.37 -3.21
C PRO A 360 -2.96 -19.02 -1.91
N LEU A 361 -2.58 -20.02 -1.12
CA LEU A 361 -1.92 -19.82 0.17
C LEU A 361 -0.51 -19.24 0.01
N PHE A 362 0.30 -19.74 -0.93
CA PHE A 362 1.62 -19.15 -1.23
C PHE A 362 1.52 -17.76 -1.84
N MET A 363 0.53 -17.55 -2.68
CA MET A 363 0.28 -16.26 -3.31
C MET A 363 -0.06 -15.21 -2.25
N SER A 364 -0.96 -15.55 -1.33
CA SER A 364 -1.36 -14.75 -0.18
C SER A 364 -0.20 -14.46 0.78
N SER A 365 0.54 -15.48 1.21
CA SER A 365 1.70 -15.28 2.10
C SER A 365 2.79 -14.44 1.45
N SER A 366 3.02 -14.60 0.14
CA SER A 366 4.00 -13.79 -0.60
C SER A 366 3.57 -12.33 -0.73
N THR A 367 2.28 -12.05 -0.97
CA THR A 367 1.78 -10.67 -1.02
C THR A 367 1.91 -9.98 0.33
N THR A 368 1.53 -10.66 1.41
CA THR A 368 1.61 -10.12 2.77
C THR A 368 3.07 -9.94 3.22
N ALA A 369 3.94 -10.91 2.94
CA ALA A 369 5.37 -10.79 3.24
C ALA A 369 6.03 -9.64 2.48
N LEU A 370 5.73 -9.47 1.19
CA LEU A 370 6.30 -8.39 0.39
C LEU A 370 5.78 -7.01 0.81
N ALA A 371 4.52 -6.91 1.26
CA ALA A 371 3.99 -5.69 1.87
C ALA A 371 4.79 -5.29 3.13
N PHE A 372 5.12 -6.26 3.99
CA PHE A 372 5.99 -6.00 5.14
C PHE A 372 7.44 -5.68 4.76
N LEU A 373 7.99 -6.32 3.72
CA LEU A 373 9.32 -5.98 3.21
C LEU A 373 9.40 -4.56 2.65
N CYS A 374 8.28 -3.93 2.28
CA CYS A 374 8.29 -2.51 1.89
C CYS A 374 8.71 -1.60 3.05
N LEU A 375 8.58 -2.02 4.32
CA LEU A 375 9.10 -1.30 5.48
C LEU A 375 10.63 -1.15 5.45
N LEU A 376 11.33 -1.96 4.65
CA LEU A 376 12.77 -1.82 4.43
C LEU A 376 13.17 -0.45 3.84
N PHE A 377 12.25 0.18 3.09
CA PHE A 377 12.48 1.49 2.49
C PHE A 377 12.31 2.66 3.48
N VAL A 378 11.67 2.43 4.63
CA VAL A 378 11.51 3.47 5.66
C VAL A 378 12.85 3.69 6.35
N LYS A 379 13.16 4.94 6.73
CA LYS A 379 14.41 5.29 7.42
C LYS A 379 14.43 4.99 8.93
N SER A 380 13.63 4.02 9.40
CA SER A 380 13.57 3.61 10.81
C SER A 380 14.09 2.18 11.00
N GLU A 381 15.01 1.97 11.95
CA GLU A 381 15.56 0.65 12.23
C GLU A 381 14.50 -0.32 12.78
N ALA A 382 13.70 0.13 13.74
CA ALA A 382 12.68 -0.73 14.37
C ALA A 382 11.62 -1.21 13.36
N LEU A 383 11.21 -0.35 12.42
CA LEU A 383 10.26 -0.72 11.37
C LEU A 383 10.86 -1.67 10.33
N ARG A 384 12.16 -1.54 10.03
CA ARG A 384 12.88 -2.51 9.20
C ARG A 384 12.93 -3.88 9.86
N ASP A 385 13.23 -3.92 11.15
CA ASP A 385 13.26 -5.17 11.92
C ASP A 385 11.88 -5.84 11.93
N LEU A 386 10.82 -5.05 12.14
CA LEU A 386 9.44 -5.51 12.06
C LEU A 386 9.12 -6.07 10.66
N GLY A 387 9.53 -5.39 9.59
CA GLY A 387 9.30 -5.82 8.22
C GLY A 387 9.94 -7.18 7.90
N ILE A 388 11.20 -7.40 8.31
CA ILE A 388 11.91 -8.67 8.10
C ILE A 388 11.28 -9.77 8.94
N PHE A 389 11.02 -9.51 10.23
CA PHE A 389 10.36 -10.45 11.13
C PHE A 389 9.02 -10.90 10.56
N ALA A 390 8.18 -9.92 10.16
CA ALA A 390 6.84 -10.16 9.67
C ALA A 390 6.81 -10.92 8.34
N ALA A 391 7.72 -10.60 7.42
CA ALA A 391 7.85 -11.33 6.17
C ALA A 391 8.27 -12.79 6.39
N ALA A 392 9.24 -13.02 7.27
CA ALA A 392 9.75 -14.35 7.56
C ALA A 392 8.73 -15.23 8.30
N ILE A 393 8.03 -14.68 9.31
CA ILE A 393 7.02 -15.44 10.06
C ILE A 393 5.82 -15.78 9.18
N VAL A 394 5.39 -14.88 8.29
CA VAL A 394 4.28 -15.11 7.35
C VAL A 394 4.63 -16.21 6.35
N MET A 395 5.79 -16.09 5.68
CA MET A 395 6.24 -17.11 4.72
C MET A 395 6.52 -18.46 5.39
N GLY A 396 7.17 -18.44 6.55
CA GLY A 396 7.47 -19.64 7.35
C GLY A 396 6.19 -20.34 7.78
N SER A 397 5.23 -19.61 8.36
CA SER A 397 3.96 -20.18 8.82
C SER A 397 3.18 -20.81 7.66
N ALA A 398 3.07 -20.11 6.53
CA ALA A 398 2.42 -20.65 5.33
C ALA A 398 3.08 -21.95 4.83
N PHE A 399 4.42 -22.00 4.78
CA PHE A 399 5.18 -23.18 4.40
C PHE A 399 4.96 -24.35 5.36
N PHE A 400 5.09 -24.12 6.67
CA PHE A 400 4.90 -25.15 7.68
C PHE A 400 3.43 -25.59 7.81
N SER A 401 2.45 -24.72 7.57
CA SER A 401 1.03 -25.08 7.59
C SER A 401 0.71 -26.13 6.53
N LEU A 402 1.29 -26.01 5.33
CA LEU A 402 1.13 -27.00 4.25
C LEU A 402 1.76 -28.37 4.58
N ILE A 403 2.78 -28.42 5.44
CA ILE A 403 3.45 -29.67 5.82
C ILE A 403 2.78 -30.31 7.06
N ILE A 404 2.49 -29.51 8.07
CA ILE A 404 2.11 -29.99 9.41
C ILE A 404 0.61 -30.27 9.52
N ILE A 405 -0.26 -29.35 9.04
CA ILE A 405 -1.72 -29.44 9.25
C ILE A 405 -2.32 -30.73 8.67
N PRO A 406 -2.02 -31.12 7.42
CA PRO A 406 -2.53 -32.36 6.82
C PRO A 406 -2.21 -33.66 7.58
N HIS A 407 -1.18 -33.64 8.42
CA HIS A 407 -0.74 -34.81 9.19
C HIS A 407 -1.33 -34.85 10.60
N LEU A 408 -1.46 -33.70 11.25
CA LEU A 408 -2.00 -33.61 12.60
C LEU A 408 -3.52 -33.60 12.62
N TYR A 409 -4.16 -33.12 11.55
CA TYR A 409 -5.61 -33.18 11.40
C TYR A 409 -6.04 -34.31 10.46
N LYS A 410 -7.05 -35.07 10.89
CA LYS A 410 -7.75 -36.04 10.04
C LYS A 410 -9.26 -35.75 10.07
N PRO A 411 -9.91 -35.53 8.91
CA PRO A 411 -11.36 -35.42 8.87
C PRO A 411 -12.01 -36.74 9.31
N LYS A 412 -13.21 -36.68 9.90
CA LYS A 412 -13.97 -37.89 10.25
C LYS A 412 -14.37 -38.62 8.96
N THR A 413 -14.02 -39.90 8.86
CA THR A 413 -14.45 -40.80 7.77
C THR A 413 -15.87 -41.27 8.03
N GLY A 414 -16.83 -40.85 7.20
CA GLY A 414 -18.25 -41.24 7.30
C GLY A 414 -19.20 -40.16 6.75
N SER A 415 -20.25 -40.58 6.04
CA SER A 415 -21.27 -39.76 5.36
C SER A 415 -22.28 -39.12 6.33
N PHE A 416 -21.81 -38.43 7.37
CA PHE A 416 -22.69 -37.54 8.12
C PHE A 416 -22.75 -36.21 7.36
N GLU A 417 -23.94 -35.85 6.87
CA GLU A 417 -24.23 -34.49 6.43
C GLU A 417 -23.70 -33.50 7.48
N HIS A 418 -22.81 -32.62 7.04
CA HIS A 418 -22.23 -31.61 7.91
C HIS A 418 -23.38 -30.70 8.36
N LYS A 419 -23.78 -30.78 9.64
CA LYS A 419 -24.77 -29.84 10.17
C LYS A 419 -24.17 -28.44 10.15
N ASP A 420 -24.65 -27.60 9.24
CA ASP A 420 -24.22 -26.21 9.08
C ASP A 420 -24.27 -25.47 10.42
N ASN A 421 -23.11 -25.00 10.88
CA ASN A 421 -23.04 -24.10 12.02
C ASN A 421 -23.39 -22.65 11.59
N PHE A 422 -23.40 -21.72 12.54
CA PHE A 422 -23.73 -20.32 12.24
C PHE A 422 -22.79 -19.69 11.19
N ILE A 423 -21.48 -19.98 11.25
CA ILE A 423 -20.50 -19.49 10.28
C ILE A 423 -20.76 -20.10 8.89
N ASP A 424 -21.08 -21.38 8.80
CA ASP A 424 -21.41 -22.06 7.54
C ASP A 424 -22.71 -21.50 6.93
N LYS A 425 -23.71 -21.17 7.78
CA LYS A 425 -24.96 -20.50 7.35
C LYS A 425 -24.68 -19.09 6.82
N MET A 426 -23.84 -18.32 7.51
CA MET A 426 -23.41 -17.00 7.02
C MET A 426 -22.67 -17.11 5.70
N ALA A 427 -21.72 -18.04 5.57
CA ALA A 427 -20.96 -18.25 4.34
C ALA A 427 -21.84 -18.66 3.15
N GLY A 428 -22.90 -19.43 3.40
CA GLY A 428 -23.90 -19.83 2.41
C GLY A 428 -24.84 -18.71 1.96
N PHE A 429 -24.89 -17.59 2.68
CA PHE A 429 -25.74 -16.46 2.32
C PHE A 429 -25.30 -15.82 0.99
N SER A 430 -26.27 -15.47 0.14
CA SER A 430 -26.02 -14.89 -1.19
C SER A 430 -25.85 -13.37 -1.13
N PHE A 431 -24.76 -12.90 -0.51
CA PHE A 431 -24.43 -11.47 -0.38
C PHE A 431 -24.47 -10.71 -1.71
N ASP A 432 -24.00 -11.36 -2.78
CA ASP A 432 -23.91 -10.84 -4.15
C ASP A 432 -25.24 -10.79 -4.91
N ASN A 433 -26.32 -11.35 -4.36
CA ASN A 433 -27.66 -11.33 -4.98
C ASN A 433 -28.66 -10.42 -4.24
N ASN A 434 -28.34 -9.97 -3.02
CA ASN A 434 -29.24 -9.14 -2.23
C ASN A 434 -29.14 -7.66 -2.64
N LYS A 435 -30.18 -7.16 -3.33
CA LYS A 435 -30.25 -5.78 -3.85
C LYS A 435 -30.09 -4.72 -2.75
N TRP A 436 -30.57 -4.96 -1.54
CA TRP A 436 -30.44 -4.03 -0.42
C TRP A 436 -29.00 -3.91 0.06
N LEU A 437 -28.29 -5.04 0.18
CA LEU A 437 -26.87 -5.02 0.56
C LEU A 437 -26.00 -4.40 -0.53
N ILE A 438 -26.30 -4.66 -1.81
CA ILE A 438 -25.61 -4.03 -2.93
C ILE A 438 -25.84 -2.52 -2.91
N GLY A 439 -27.09 -2.07 -2.74
CA GLY A 439 -27.43 -0.65 -2.63
C GLY A 439 -26.72 0.02 -1.44
N ALA A 440 -26.77 -0.59 -0.25
CA ALA A 440 -26.10 -0.08 0.93
C ALA A 440 -24.56 -0.02 0.76
N CYS A 441 -23.96 -1.04 0.14
CA CYS A 441 -22.53 -1.08 -0.16
C CYS A 441 -22.13 0.03 -1.15
N LEU A 442 -22.94 0.26 -2.19
CA LEU A 442 -22.71 1.35 -3.14
C LEU A 442 -22.83 2.73 -2.48
N VAL A 443 -23.86 2.93 -1.65
CA VAL A 443 -24.02 4.17 -0.87
C VAL A 443 -22.83 4.37 0.07
N LEU A 444 -22.41 3.32 0.78
CA LEU A 444 -21.24 3.37 1.65
C LEU A 444 -19.98 3.78 0.89
N VAL A 445 -19.71 3.17 -0.27
CA VAL A 445 -18.56 3.51 -1.12
C VAL A 445 -18.63 4.98 -1.58
N VAL A 446 -19.79 5.45 -2.02
CA VAL A 446 -19.97 6.84 -2.49
C VAL A 446 -19.79 7.83 -1.34
N VAL A 447 -20.43 7.61 -0.19
CA VAL A 447 -20.28 8.49 0.99
C VAL A 447 -18.83 8.52 1.44
N CYS A 448 -18.20 7.35 1.57
CA CYS A 448 -16.80 7.24 1.97
C CYS A 448 -15.84 7.90 0.99
N PHE A 449 -16.14 7.87 -0.32
CA PHE A 449 -15.33 8.55 -1.33
C PHE A 449 -15.27 10.07 -1.09
N PHE A 450 -16.38 10.69 -0.65
CA PHE A 450 -16.41 12.13 -0.33
C PHE A 450 -15.85 12.46 1.06
N THR A 451 -15.82 11.51 2.00
CA THR A 451 -15.29 11.73 3.35
C THR A 451 -13.84 11.29 3.52
N ALA A 452 -13.29 10.47 2.62
CA ALA A 452 -11.92 9.96 2.71
C ALA A 452 -10.86 11.07 2.76
N GLY A 453 -11.12 12.20 2.09
CA GLY A 453 -10.24 13.38 2.12
C GLY A 453 -10.26 14.17 3.43
N LYS A 454 -11.17 13.85 4.37
CA LYS A 454 -11.29 14.52 5.68
C LYS A 454 -10.44 13.85 6.78
N VAL A 455 -9.74 12.76 6.47
CA VAL A 455 -8.87 12.10 7.46
C VAL A 455 -7.65 12.97 7.72
N GLU A 456 -7.47 13.38 8.97
CA GLU A 456 -6.33 14.16 9.41
C GLU A 456 -5.21 13.27 9.93
N PHE A 457 -3.96 13.74 9.86
CA PHE A 457 -2.79 13.07 10.41
C PHE A 457 -2.33 13.76 11.68
N ASN A 458 -2.40 13.06 12.82
CA ASN A 458 -1.92 13.56 14.09
C ASN A 458 -0.39 13.72 14.05
N SER A 459 0.05 14.97 14.05
CA SER A 459 1.47 15.35 13.97
C SER A 459 2.06 15.74 15.34
N ASN A 460 1.36 15.45 16.43
CA ASN A 460 1.78 15.76 17.78
C ASN A 460 2.21 14.50 18.54
N LEU A 461 3.50 14.38 18.83
CA LEU A 461 4.05 13.22 19.54
C LEU A 461 3.53 13.10 20.98
N SER A 462 3.21 14.22 21.62
CA SER A 462 2.76 14.22 23.02
C SER A 462 1.43 13.48 23.19
N ASP A 463 0.54 13.57 22.19
CA ASP A 463 -0.77 12.90 22.21
C ASP A 463 -0.65 11.38 22.05
N LEU A 464 0.51 10.90 21.57
CA LEU A 464 0.80 9.47 21.39
C LEU A 464 1.40 8.83 22.64
N ASN A 465 1.90 9.64 23.58
CA ASN A 465 2.53 9.19 24.81
C ASN A 465 1.48 8.85 25.88
N TYR A 466 1.70 7.75 26.58
CA TYR A 466 1.10 7.51 27.87
C TYR A 466 1.82 8.35 28.94
N VAL A 467 1.11 9.33 29.50
CA VAL A 467 1.58 10.13 30.63
C VAL A 467 0.72 9.84 31.86
N PRO A 468 1.29 9.26 32.92
CA PRO A 468 0.59 9.04 34.19
C PRO A 468 -0.05 10.31 34.77
N THR A 469 -1.14 10.14 35.51
CA THR A 469 -1.93 11.26 36.06
C THR A 469 -1.16 12.11 37.06
N ASP A 470 -0.23 11.52 37.82
CA ASP A 470 0.67 12.22 38.74
C ASP A 470 1.68 13.10 38.01
N ILE A 471 2.25 12.63 36.89
CA ILE A 471 3.18 13.40 36.07
C ILE A 471 2.43 14.54 35.34
N GLN A 472 1.22 14.30 34.83
CA GLN A 472 0.39 15.37 34.24
C GLN A 472 0.02 16.44 35.27
N ALA A 473 -0.24 16.04 36.53
CA ALA A 473 -0.50 16.99 37.61
C ALA A 473 0.75 17.83 37.94
N ALA A 474 1.92 17.20 38.00
CA ALA A 474 3.20 17.87 38.21
C ALA A 474 3.54 18.84 37.06
N GLU A 475 3.24 18.48 35.81
CA GLU A 475 3.38 19.36 34.65
C GLU A 475 2.51 20.63 34.80
N LYS A 476 1.19 20.46 35.02
CA LYS A 476 0.27 21.59 35.23
C LYS A 476 0.64 22.45 36.44
N GLN A 477 1.26 21.87 37.45
CA GLN A 477 1.74 22.58 38.62
C GLN A 477 2.90 23.52 38.28
N LEU A 478 3.87 23.05 37.48
CA LEU A 478 4.94 23.89 36.93
C LEU A 478 4.37 24.99 36.03
N GLU A 479 3.35 24.68 35.21
CA GLU A 479 2.74 25.64 34.28
C GLU A 479 2.05 26.82 34.98
N ARG A 480 1.39 26.57 36.12
CA ARG A 480 0.63 27.61 36.84
C ARG A 480 1.51 28.60 37.59
N ASN A 481 2.65 28.14 38.11
CA ASN A 481 3.46 28.88 39.08
C ASN A 481 4.77 29.43 38.49
N SER A 482 4.97 29.37 37.16
CA SER A 482 6.19 29.87 36.52
C SER A 482 5.99 30.30 35.06
N SER A 483 6.77 31.28 34.59
CA SER A 483 6.88 31.64 33.16
C SER A 483 7.72 30.64 32.36
N LEU A 484 7.97 29.43 32.89
CA LEU A 484 8.71 28.34 32.24
C LEU A 484 7.98 27.79 31.01
N THR A 485 6.72 28.18 30.80
CA THR A 485 5.84 27.77 29.69
C THR A 485 6.00 28.57 28.40
N SER A 486 6.78 29.66 28.39
CA SER A 486 7.14 30.30 27.13
C SER A 486 8.00 29.34 26.30
N LYS A 487 7.62 29.11 25.03
CA LYS A 487 8.32 28.17 24.13
C LYS A 487 9.81 28.53 24.12
N THR A 488 10.61 27.66 24.73
CA THR A 488 12.05 27.83 24.82
C THR A 488 12.67 27.17 23.60
N ILE A 489 13.31 27.98 22.76
CA ILE A 489 14.06 27.51 21.61
C ILE A 489 15.51 27.33 22.06
N TYR A 490 16.05 26.14 21.86
CA TYR A 490 17.44 25.85 22.13
C TYR A 490 18.26 26.32 20.94
N VAL A 491 19.26 27.16 21.15
CA VAL A 491 20.16 27.62 20.09
C VAL A 491 21.56 27.21 20.46
N ALA A 492 22.21 26.43 19.62
CA ALA A 492 23.58 25.98 19.85
C ALA A 492 24.51 26.55 18.79
N SER A 493 25.54 27.25 19.24
CA SER A 493 26.70 27.60 18.42
C SER A 493 27.74 26.49 18.50
N TYR A 494 28.31 26.09 17.38
CA TYR A 494 29.25 24.97 17.32
C TYR A 494 30.56 25.32 16.61
N GLY A 495 31.59 24.49 16.81
CA GLY A 495 32.90 24.65 16.19
C GLY A 495 33.77 23.40 16.37
N ASN A 496 34.89 23.35 15.64
CA ASN A 496 35.88 22.27 15.77
C ASN A 496 36.81 22.49 16.97
N THR A 497 36.87 23.73 17.47
CA THR A 497 37.54 24.08 18.71
C THR A 497 36.55 24.78 19.65
N LEU A 498 36.83 24.71 20.96
CA LEU A 498 36.00 25.36 21.96
C LEU A 498 36.00 26.88 21.79
N ASP A 499 37.14 27.49 21.44
CA ASP A 499 37.26 28.92 21.20
C ASP A 499 36.45 29.38 19.97
N GLU A 500 36.42 28.57 18.90
CA GLU A 500 35.55 28.80 17.74
C GLU A 500 34.07 28.75 18.13
N ALA A 501 33.66 27.75 18.92
CA ALA A 501 32.28 27.64 19.39
C ALA A 501 31.87 28.81 20.30
N LEU A 502 32.79 29.29 21.16
CA LEU A 502 32.60 30.48 21.99
C LEU A 502 32.52 31.76 21.16
N SER A 503 33.35 31.91 20.11
CA SER A 503 33.32 33.07 19.22
C SER A 503 31.98 33.16 18.46
N ASN A 504 31.48 32.03 17.99
CA ASN A 504 30.14 31.93 17.40
C ASN A 504 29.05 32.25 18.45
N ASN A 505 29.20 31.75 19.68
CA ASN A 505 28.26 32.06 20.77
C ASN A 505 28.22 33.55 21.13
N ARG A 506 29.37 34.22 21.10
CA ARG A 506 29.51 35.64 21.43
C ARG A 506 28.83 36.54 20.39
N THR A 507 28.95 36.16 19.12
CA THR A 507 28.22 36.78 18.02
C THR A 507 26.71 36.61 18.20
N LEU A 508 26.28 35.39 18.54
CA LEU A 508 24.89 35.09 18.85
C LEU A 508 24.37 35.90 20.05
N PHE A 509 25.13 35.96 21.15
CA PHE A 509 24.79 36.73 22.36
C PHE A 509 24.49 38.20 22.04
N SER A 510 25.37 38.83 21.24
CA SER A 510 25.21 40.24 20.85
C SER A 510 23.96 40.45 19.99
N SER A 511 23.66 39.51 19.09
CA SER A 511 22.41 39.52 18.31
C SER A 511 21.17 39.36 19.20
N LEU A 512 21.20 38.44 20.17
CA LEU A 512 20.09 38.18 21.08
C LEU A 512 19.84 39.35 22.04
N GLU A 513 20.89 40.04 22.50
CA GLU A 513 20.74 41.24 23.33
C GLU A 513 20.02 42.36 22.58
N SER A 514 20.37 42.56 21.30
CA SER A 514 19.67 43.48 20.40
C SER A 514 18.21 43.06 20.17
N ASP A 515 17.96 41.75 19.95
CA ASP A 515 16.61 41.24 19.76
C ASP A 515 15.74 41.38 21.01
N LYS A 516 16.31 41.23 22.21
CA LYS A 516 15.62 41.47 23.49
C LYS A 516 15.27 42.95 23.66
N LYS A 517 16.23 43.86 23.43
CA LYS A 517 16.01 45.32 23.51
C LYS A 517 14.92 45.79 22.54
N ASN A 518 14.82 45.17 21.36
CA ASN A 518 13.83 45.48 20.33
C ASN A 518 12.50 44.71 20.49
N GLY A 519 12.29 43.96 21.58
CA GLY A 519 11.06 43.21 21.85
C GLY A 519 10.80 42.05 20.89
N LYS A 520 11.81 41.57 20.14
CA LYS A 520 11.69 40.46 19.17
C LYS A 520 11.75 39.08 19.84
N ILE A 521 12.30 39.01 21.05
CA ILE A 521 12.32 37.85 21.93
C ILE A 521 11.93 38.31 23.34
N LEU A 522 11.41 37.42 24.18
CA LEU A 522 11.00 37.74 25.54
C LEU A 522 12.22 37.81 26.47
N ASN A 523 13.05 36.76 26.44
CA ASN A 523 14.26 36.67 27.25
C ASN A 523 15.22 35.62 26.65
N PHE A 524 16.47 35.58 27.11
CA PHE A 524 17.39 34.49 26.79
C PHE A 524 18.39 34.25 27.92
N SER A 525 18.95 33.05 27.98
CA SER A 525 20.00 32.64 28.92
C SER A 525 21.18 32.06 28.13
N SER A 526 22.36 32.65 28.27
CA SER A 526 23.55 32.35 27.49
C SER A 526 24.82 32.64 28.28
N VAL A 527 25.84 31.81 28.09
CA VAL A 527 27.17 32.03 28.68
C VAL A 527 28.05 32.98 27.88
N GLY A 528 27.64 33.38 26.66
CA GLY A 528 28.41 34.27 25.78
C GLY A 528 28.59 35.70 26.30
N GLY A 529 27.93 36.06 27.39
CA GLY A 529 28.18 37.31 28.13
C GLY A 529 29.33 37.22 29.13
N LEU A 530 29.76 36.00 29.48
CA LEU A 530 30.65 35.73 30.62
C LEU A 530 31.88 34.92 30.24
N VAL A 531 31.71 33.84 29.49
CA VAL A 531 32.83 33.03 28.97
C VAL A 531 33.19 33.55 27.59
N LEU A 532 34.20 34.40 27.56
CA LEU A 532 34.63 35.09 26.35
C LEU A 532 35.69 34.27 25.59
N PRO A 533 35.74 34.36 24.25
CA PRO A 533 36.85 33.82 23.46
C PRO A 533 38.17 34.45 23.87
N GLN A 534 39.29 33.73 23.69
CA GLN A 534 40.61 34.21 24.13
C GLN A 534 40.99 35.58 23.53
N ALA A 535 40.61 35.84 22.28
CA ALA A 535 40.87 37.13 21.63
C ALA A 535 40.18 38.31 22.35
N GLU A 536 38.93 38.13 22.79
CA GLU A 536 38.19 39.17 23.54
C GLU A 536 38.73 39.33 24.96
N GLN A 537 39.13 38.24 25.61
CA GLN A 537 39.76 38.31 26.93
C GLN A 537 41.04 39.15 26.89
N ARG A 538 41.90 38.94 25.87
CA ARG A 538 43.10 39.76 25.67
C ARG A 538 42.77 41.23 25.46
N ALA A 539 41.79 41.54 24.62
CA ALA A 539 41.35 42.91 24.40
C ALA A 539 40.85 43.59 25.69
N LYS A 540 40.10 42.88 26.54
CA LYS A 540 39.66 43.40 27.84
C LYS A 540 40.82 43.62 28.83
N ILE A 541 41.79 42.73 28.86
CA ILE A 541 43.00 42.87 29.68
C ILE A 541 43.84 44.07 29.20
N GLU A 542 44.04 44.22 27.90
CA GLU A 542 44.71 45.39 27.31
C GLU A 542 43.99 46.69 27.66
N ARG A 543 42.66 46.70 27.61
CA ARG A 543 41.83 47.85 27.99
C ARG A 543 41.95 48.21 29.47
N TRP A 544 42.07 47.22 30.37
CA TRP A 544 42.32 47.43 31.79
C TRP A 544 43.70 48.03 32.03
N ASN A 545 44.73 47.49 31.38
CA ASN A 545 46.09 47.99 31.48
C ASN A 545 46.20 49.42 30.93
N ALA A 546 45.48 49.74 29.84
CA ALA A 546 45.41 51.09 29.29
C ALA A 546 44.66 52.08 30.22
N PHE A 547 43.64 51.61 30.94
CA PHE A 547 42.91 52.44 31.90
C PHE A 547 43.78 52.84 33.09
N TRP A 548 44.53 51.88 33.65
CA TRP A 548 45.36 52.07 34.85
C TRP A 548 46.80 52.49 34.52
N SER A 549 46.96 53.73 34.08
CA SER A 549 48.29 54.34 33.95
C SER A 549 49.04 54.42 35.30
N ALA A 550 50.37 54.46 35.23
CA ALA A 550 51.22 54.60 36.42
C ALA A 550 50.82 55.83 37.28
N ASP A 551 50.49 56.95 36.63
CA ASP A 551 50.04 58.16 37.31
C ASP A 551 48.68 57.99 38.02
N LYS A 552 47.71 57.31 37.38
CA LYS A 552 46.41 57.04 38.03
C LYS A 552 46.57 56.14 39.24
N LYS A 553 47.39 55.08 39.15
CA LYS A 553 47.66 54.17 40.26
C LYS A 553 48.33 54.91 41.43
N ALA A 554 49.34 55.73 41.15
CA ALA A 554 50.04 56.52 42.17
C ALA A 554 49.13 57.55 42.85
N LYS A 555 48.33 58.29 42.07
CA LYS A 555 47.35 59.26 42.61
C LYS A 555 46.31 58.59 43.50
N LEU A 556 45.78 57.44 43.07
CA LEU A 556 44.81 56.68 43.86
C LEU A 556 45.42 56.17 45.18
N ARG A 557 46.62 55.57 45.12
CA ARG A 557 47.34 55.09 46.32
C ARG A 557 47.58 56.23 47.31
N ASN A 558 48.08 57.36 46.85
CA ASN A 558 48.35 58.51 47.71
C ASN A 558 47.06 59.07 48.34
N SER A 559 45.96 59.09 47.58
CA SER A 559 44.66 59.58 48.07
C SER A 559 44.05 58.64 49.12
N LEU A 560 44.08 57.32 48.88
CA LEU A 560 43.60 56.31 49.84
C LEU A 560 44.43 56.30 51.13
N ILE A 561 45.76 56.44 51.03
CA ILE A 561 46.63 56.56 52.21
C ILE A 561 46.32 57.86 52.95
N SER A 562 46.25 59.00 52.25
CA SER A 562 46.01 60.30 52.89
C SER A 562 44.67 60.34 53.63
N GLU A 563 43.57 59.95 52.97
CA GLU A 563 42.24 59.94 53.61
C GLU A 563 42.12 58.83 54.66
N GLY A 564 42.71 57.66 54.44
CA GLY A 564 42.69 56.56 55.41
C GLY A 564 43.44 56.88 56.70
N THR A 565 44.60 57.53 56.61
CA THR A 565 45.41 57.89 57.79
C THR A 565 44.70 58.91 58.68
N LYS A 566 43.88 59.81 58.09
CA LYS A 566 43.08 60.80 58.84
C LYS A 566 42.06 60.16 59.79
N ILE A 567 41.59 58.95 59.48
CA ILE A 567 40.57 58.24 60.25
C ILE A 567 41.09 56.96 60.92
N GLY A 568 42.40 56.74 60.92
CA GLY A 568 43.07 55.69 61.70
C GLY A 568 43.41 54.39 60.95
N PHE A 569 43.29 54.34 59.62
CA PHE A 569 43.85 53.22 58.85
C PHE A 569 45.38 53.31 58.74
N LYS A 570 46.03 52.15 58.67
CA LYS A 570 47.48 52.08 58.44
C LYS A 570 47.77 52.36 56.96
N PRO A 571 48.93 52.94 56.61
CA PRO A 571 49.28 53.19 55.20
C PRO A 571 49.25 51.94 54.31
N ASN A 572 49.49 50.76 54.89
CA ASN A 572 49.44 49.47 54.21
C ASN A 572 48.08 48.74 54.32
N THR A 573 47.01 49.41 54.80
CA THR A 573 45.68 48.78 54.98
C THR A 573 45.12 48.22 53.67
N TYR A 574 45.37 48.88 52.54
CA TYR A 574 44.89 48.48 51.21
C TYR A 574 45.99 47.88 50.32
N GLU A 575 47.08 47.37 50.90
CA GLU A 575 48.17 46.78 50.12
C GLU A 575 47.70 45.66 49.17
N PRO A 576 46.79 44.74 49.57
CA PRO A 576 46.26 43.72 48.66
C PRO A 576 45.58 44.29 47.41
N PHE A 577 44.88 45.42 47.54
CA PHE A 577 44.26 46.10 46.40
C PHE A 577 45.31 46.70 45.45
N TYR A 578 46.40 47.27 45.98
CA TYR A 578 47.48 47.82 45.15
C TYR A 578 48.24 46.73 44.41
N GLU A 579 48.42 45.56 45.02
CA GLU A 579 48.98 44.38 44.38
C GLU A 579 48.08 43.90 43.23
N GLU A 580 46.77 43.84 43.45
CA GLU A 580 45.80 43.44 42.41
C GLU A 580 45.79 44.40 41.21
N LEU A 581 45.88 45.72 41.44
CA LEU A 581 46.00 46.71 40.37
C LEU A 581 47.27 46.53 39.51
N ASN A 582 48.32 45.91 40.06
CA ASN A 582 49.60 45.66 39.39
C ASN A 582 49.78 44.23 38.90
N LYS A 583 48.77 43.37 39.09
CA LYS A 583 48.79 41.98 38.66
C LYS A 583 48.84 41.87 37.13
N ASP A 584 49.60 40.89 36.64
CA ASP A 584 49.62 40.51 35.24
C ASP A 584 48.47 39.55 34.93
N PHE A 585 47.33 40.08 34.52
CA PHE A 585 46.15 39.30 34.18
C PHE A 585 46.38 38.49 32.89
N LYS A 586 45.97 37.22 32.90
CA LYS A 586 46.08 36.31 31.75
C LYS A 586 44.70 35.84 31.30
N PRO A 587 44.51 35.51 30.01
CA PRO A 587 43.30 34.87 29.56
C PRO A 587 43.05 33.56 30.32
N VAL A 588 41.81 33.37 30.76
CA VAL A 588 41.33 32.24 31.53
C VAL A 588 40.78 31.16 30.60
N SER A 589 41.12 29.92 30.90
CA SER A 589 40.66 28.75 30.16
C SER A 589 39.25 28.32 30.62
N VAL A 590 38.48 27.67 29.75
CA VAL A 590 37.14 27.16 30.12
C VAL A 590 37.15 26.21 31.32
N PRO A 591 38.12 25.28 31.48
CA PRO A 591 38.22 24.45 32.69
C PRO A 591 38.38 25.24 34.00
N GLU A 592 38.93 26.45 33.95
CA GLU A 592 39.01 27.32 35.14
C GLU A 592 37.67 27.99 35.42
N PHE A 593 36.94 28.40 34.39
CA PHE A 593 35.55 28.84 34.55
C PHE A 593 34.65 27.71 35.11
N GLU A 594 34.87 26.45 34.70
CA GLU A 594 34.10 25.29 35.20
C GLU A 594 34.27 25.04 36.71
N LYS A 595 35.34 25.52 37.34
CA LYS A 595 35.51 25.42 38.80
C LYS A 595 34.44 26.20 39.55
N ILE A 596 33.85 27.22 38.92
CA ILE A 596 32.82 28.07 39.52
C ILE A 596 31.47 27.36 39.38
N GLN A 597 31.12 26.56 40.40
CA GLN A 597 29.88 25.79 40.41
C GLN A 597 28.63 26.67 40.26
N ALA A 598 28.68 27.91 40.74
CA ALA A 598 27.58 28.86 40.64
C ALA A 598 27.17 29.21 39.19
N LEU A 599 28.09 29.09 38.21
CA LEU A 599 27.82 29.38 36.80
C LEU A 599 27.18 28.22 36.02
N GLN A 600 27.18 27.00 36.59
CA GLN A 600 26.62 25.79 35.97
C GLN A 600 27.07 25.58 34.51
N LEU A 601 28.34 25.89 34.22
CA LEU A 601 28.86 25.97 32.85
C LEU A 601 28.73 24.70 32.01
N ARG A 602 28.78 23.54 32.66
CA ARG A 602 28.60 22.24 32.03
C ARG A 602 27.25 22.08 31.35
N GLU A 603 26.26 22.88 31.71
CA GLU A 603 24.94 22.86 31.06
C GLU A 603 24.95 23.53 29.69
N PHE A 604 25.75 24.58 29.56
CA PHE A 604 25.82 25.38 28.35
C PHE A 604 26.93 24.90 27.42
N VAL A 605 28.04 24.38 27.96
CA VAL A 605 29.22 24.00 27.16
C VAL A 605 29.36 22.47 27.13
N SER A 606 29.52 21.91 25.93
CA SER A 606 29.73 20.48 25.73
C SER A 606 30.73 20.22 24.60
N GLY A 607 31.46 19.11 24.68
CA GLY A 607 32.50 18.78 23.70
C GLY A 607 32.76 17.28 23.65
N LYS A 608 32.77 16.72 22.43
CA LYS A 608 33.12 15.31 22.21
C LYS A 608 33.73 15.13 20.82
N ASN A 609 34.82 14.36 20.73
CA ASN A 609 35.48 13.98 19.47
C ASN A 609 35.78 15.17 18.53
N GLY A 610 36.30 16.29 19.06
CA GLY A 610 36.63 17.47 18.25
C GLY A 610 35.44 18.30 17.78
N PHE A 611 34.23 18.05 18.30
CA PHE A 611 33.04 18.86 18.06
C PHE A 611 32.57 19.48 19.38
N TYR A 612 32.59 20.81 19.44
CA TYR A 612 32.24 21.59 20.62
C TYR A 612 30.96 22.40 20.36
N THR A 613 30.11 22.51 21.38
CA THR A 613 28.84 23.23 21.34
C THR A 613 28.69 24.13 22.56
N VAL A 614 28.11 25.31 22.32
CA VAL A 614 27.68 26.24 23.36
C VAL A 614 26.19 26.51 23.18
N SER A 615 25.39 26.02 24.11
CA SER A 615 23.94 26.11 24.12
C SER A 615 23.48 27.45 24.69
N THR A 616 22.33 27.94 24.21
CA THR A 616 21.69 29.18 24.61
C THR A 616 20.19 28.98 24.56
N LEU A 617 19.49 29.34 25.64
CA LEU A 617 18.05 29.17 25.76
C LEU A 617 17.37 30.49 25.40
N VAL A 618 16.44 30.47 24.44
CA VAL A 618 15.75 31.69 24.00
C VAL A 618 14.25 31.53 24.22
N LYS A 619 13.65 32.43 25.00
CA LYS A 619 12.21 32.50 25.25
C LYS A 619 11.55 33.42 24.23
N VAL A 620 10.57 32.90 23.51
CA VAL A 620 9.79 33.64 22.50
C VAL A 620 8.29 33.45 22.72
N SER A 621 7.50 34.41 22.25
CA SER A 621 6.04 34.22 22.13
C SER A 621 5.69 33.33 20.94
N ASN A 622 4.50 32.72 20.94
CA ASN A 622 4.03 31.89 19.82
C ASN A 622 4.06 32.63 18.47
N ALA A 623 3.75 33.92 18.45
CA ALA A 623 3.75 34.75 17.24
C ALA A 623 5.17 35.03 16.69
N GLN A 624 6.20 34.99 17.55
CA GLN A 624 7.58 35.33 17.19
C GLN A 624 8.44 34.10 16.88
N ARG A 625 7.96 32.90 17.21
CA ARG A 625 8.66 31.62 17.10
C ARG A 625 9.27 31.39 15.71
N ASP A 626 8.43 31.30 14.68
CA ASP A 626 8.88 30.90 13.33
C ASP A 626 9.86 31.94 12.75
N ALA A 627 9.60 33.22 13.01
CA ALA A 627 10.47 34.32 12.60
C ALA A 627 11.85 34.26 13.28
N PHE A 628 11.90 33.85 14.55
CA PHE A 628 13.15 33.66 15.28
C PHE A 628 13.92 32.44 14.75
N VAL A 629 13.30 31.26 14.67
CA VAL A 629 13.96 30.02 14.20
C VAL A 629 14.55 30.22 12.81
N LYS A 630 13.80 30.84 11.89
CA LYS A 630 14.27 31.11 10.53
C LYS A 630 15.48 32.02 10.52
N ARG A 631 15.53 33.03 11.40
CA ARG A 631 16.66 33.98 11.50
C ARG A 631 17.90 33.33 12.11
N ALA A 632 17.72 32.60 13.21
CA ALA A 632 18.81 31.89 13.89
C ALA A 632 19.43 30.81 12.98
N SER A 633 18.63 30.12 12.18
CA SER A 633 19.10 29.07 11.25
C SER A 633 19.92 29.59 10.06
N VAL A 634 19.92 30.90 9.79
CA VAL A 634 20.70 31.52 8.71
C VAL A 634 22.11 31.89 9.18
N GLN A 635 22.33 32.02 10.49
CA GLN A 635 23.65 32.32 11.04
C GLN A 635 24.60 31.13 10.85
N LYS A 636 25.81 31.41 10.37
CA LYS A 636 26.84 30.39 10.16
C LYS A 636 27.23 29.78 11.51
N ASN A 637 27.37 28.46 11.56
CA ASN A 637 27.76 27.70 12.75
C ASN A 637 26.81 27.86 13.96
N VAL A 638 25.53 28.16 13.71
CA VAL A 638 24.47 28.21 14.71
C VAL A 638 23.34 27.29 14.27
N VAL A 639 22.80 26.51 15.21
CA VAL A 639 21.62 25.66 14.99
C VAL A 639 20.56 26.03 16.01
N ALA A 640 19.37 26.41 15.52
CA ALA A 640 18.19 26.53 16.34
C ALA A 640 17.42 25.20 16.35
N ILE A 641 17.13 24.72 17.55
CA ILE A 641 16.41 23.48 17.83
C ILE A 641 15.12 23.84 18.55
N ASP A 642 14.03 23.77 17.80
CA ASP A 642 12.69 23.76 18.34
C ASP A 642 12.21 22.30 18.41
N ARG A 643 12.12 21.75 19.63
CA ARG A 643 11.76 20.33 19.83
C ARG A 643 10.41 19.98 19.22
N GLN A 644 9.44 20.90 19.31
CA GLN A 644 8.11 20.66 18.75
C GLN A 644 8.16 20.67 17.22
N GLN A 645 8.81 21.67 16.61
CA GLN A 645 8.94 21.75 15.15
C GLN A 645 9.71 20.57 14.59
N MET A 646 10.76 20.14 15.30
CA MET A 646 11.54 18.96 14.91
C MET A 646 10.68 17.70 14.95
N ASN A 647 9.94 17.47 16.03
CA ASN A 647 8.99 16.35 16.11
C ASN A 647 7.96 16.43 14.97
N GLU A 648 7.31 17.58 14.75
CA GLU A 648 6.37 17.79 13.65
C GLU A 648 7.01 17.50 12.27
N THR A 649 8.24 17.96 12.05
CA THR A 649 8.99 17.74 10.79
C THR A 649 9.33 16.26 10.61
N PHE A 650 9.76 15.56 11.67
CA PHE A 650 10.02 14.12 11.64
C PHE A 650 8.76 13.31 11.37
N LEU A 651 7.66 13.65 12.05
CA LEU A 651 6.38 12.99 11.89
C LEU A 651 5.81 13.24 10.47
N THR A 652 6.01 14.44 9.93
CA THR A 652 5.64 14.78 8.54
C THR A 652 6.48 13.98 7.54
N GLN A 653 7.81 13.89 7.74
CA GLN A 653 8.68 13.08 6.91
C GLN A 653 8.29 11.59 6.95
N LEU A 654 7.99 11.07 8.15
CA LEU A 654 7.51 9.71 8.31
C LEU A 654 6.17 9.49 7.58
N ARG A 655 5.22 10.43 7.70
CA ARG A 655 3.95 10.40 6.95
C ARG A 655 4.21 10.30 5.44
N ASP A 656 5.13 11.09 4.92
CA ASP A 656 5.45 11.10 3.49
C ASP A 656 6.16 9.80 3.06
N ASP A 657 7.05 9.25 3.90
CA ASP A 657 7.66 7.93 3.72
C ASP A 657 6.58 6.83 3.70
N PHE A 658 5.57 6.91 4.57
CA PHE A 658 4.46 5.96 4.61
C PHE A 658 3.54 6.07 3.40
N ASN A 659 3.22 7.28 2.93
CA ASN A 659 2.45 7.46 1.70
C ASN A 659 3.17 6.83 0.50
N SER A 660 4.49 7.00 0.43
CA SER A 660 5.33 6.34 -0.58
C SER A 660 5.30 4.82 -0.41
N LEU A 661 5.33 4.32 0.82
CA LEU A 661 5.29 2.90 1.13
C LEU A 661 3.96 2.24 0.74
N VAL A 662 2.82 2.90 0.96
CA VAL A 662 1.52 2.39 0.49
C VAL A 662 1.57 2.19 -1.03
N ASN A 663 2.12 3.15 -1.77
CA ASN A 663 2.28 3.00 -3.23
C ASN A 663 3.21 1.85 -3.60
N TYR A 664 4.36 1.69 -2.93
CA TYR A 664 5.28 0.57 -3.16
C TYR A 664 4.62 -0.78 -2.88
N SER A 665 3.87 -0.88 -1.78
CA SER A 665 3.14 -2.09 -1.40
C SER A 665 2.07 -2.45 -2.45
N LEU A 666 1.34 -1.47 -2.99
CA LEU A 666 0.33 -1.70 -4.02
C LEU A 666 0.97 -2.20 -5.33
N ILE A 667 2.08 -1.59 -5.75
CA ILE A 667 2.84 -2.04 -6.94
C ILE A 667 3.38 -3.46 -6.72
N ALA A 668 3.95 -3.73 -5.55
CA ALA A 668 4.50 -5.03 -5.18
C ALA A 668 3.42 -6.13 -5.17
N VAL A 669 2.25 -5.83 -4.59
CA VAL A 669 1.06 -6.69 -4.62
C VAL A 669 0.64 -6.97 -6.06
N ILE A 670 0.46 -5.94 -6.89
CA ILE A 670 0.07 -6.10 -8.30
C ILE A 670 1.08 -6.97 -9.05
N ALA A 671 2.38 -6.79 -8.81
CA ALA A 671 3.44 -7.59 -9.41
C ALA A 671 3.34 -9.07 -9.02
N ILE A 672 3.14 -9.37 -7.73
CA ILE A 672 2.94 -10.76 -7.26
C ILE A 672 1.65 -11.35 -7.83
N LEU A 673 0.54 -10.61 -7.79
CA LEU A 673 -0.71 -11.05 -8.41
C LEU A 673 -0.50 -11.40 -9.89
N PHE A 674 0.28 -10.60 -10.62
CA PHE A 674 0.62 -10.84 -12.01
C PHE A 674 1.50 -12.08 -12.20
N ILE A 675 2.51 -12.31 -11.35
CA ILE A 675 3.37 -13.49 -11.42
C ILE A 675 2.56 -14.79 -11.27
N PHE A 676 1.59 -14.82 -10.35
CA PHE A 676 0.80 -16.01 -10.06
C PHE A 676 -0.40 -16.22 -11.01
N PHE A 677 -1.13 -15.16 -11.36
CA PHE A 677 -2.26 -15.26 -12.29
C PHE A 677 -1.86 -15.25 -13.76
N ARG A 678 -0.73 -14.62 -14.13
CA ARG A 678 -0.20 -14.49 -15.51
C ARG A 678 -1.19 -13.86 -16.51
N ARG A 679 -2.23 -13.20 -16.00
CA ARG A 679 -3.31 -12.57 -16.75
C ARG A 679 -3.61 -11.24 -16.08
N ILE A 680 -3.36 -10.14 -16.79
CA ILE A 680 -3.54 -8.80 -16.24
C ILE A 680 -5.01 -8.52 -15.90
N GLU A 681 -5.96 -9.11 -16.62
CA GLU A 681 -7.39 -8.95 -16.35
C GLU A 681 -7.78 -9.47 -14.97
N LEU A 682 -7.29 -10.65 -14.58
CA LEU A 682 -7.54 -11.22 -13.25
C LEU A 682 -6.91 -10.36 -12.16
N VAL A 683 -5.71 -9.82 -12.41
CA VAL A 683 -5.03 -8.90 -11.49
C VAL A 683 -5.85 -7.63 -11.29
N LEU A 684 -6.22 -6.94 -12.36
CA LEU A 684 -6.98 -5.70 -12.29
C LEU A 684 -8.33 -5.90 -11.57
N ILE A 685 -9.05 -6.98 -11.88
CA ILE A 685 -10.33 -7.29 -11.25
C ILE A 685 -10.14 -7.59 -9.75
N ALA A 686 -9.09 -8.33 -9.37
CA ALA A 686 -8.77 -8.60 -7.97
C ALA A 686 -8.31 -7.34 -7.19
N THR A 687 -7.71 -6.35 -7.87
CA THR A 687 -7.23 -5.10 -7.26
C THR A 687 -8.33 -4.08 -6.98
N ILE A 688 -9.41 -4.02 -7.78
CA ILE A 688 -10.51 -3.07 -7.59
C ILE A 688 -11.08 -3.07 -6.16
N PRO A 689 -11.52 -4.21 -5.58
CA PRO A 689 -12.08 -4.20 -4.21
C PRO A 689 -11.04 -3.85 -3.14
N ILE A 690 -9.76 -4.07 -3.41
CA ILE A 690 -8.65 -3.77 -2.48
C ILE A 690 -8.46 -2.26 -2.37
N VAL A 691 -8.44 -1.55 -3.51
CA VAL A 691 -8.37 -0.08 -3.53
C VAL A 691 -9.61 0.52 -2.88
N LEU A 692 -10.80 -0.01 -3.18
CA LEU A 692 -12.04 0.44 -2.56
C LEU A 692 -12.08 0.20 -1.05
N THR A 693 -11.46 -0.87 -0.56
CA THR A 693 -11.31 -1.11 0.88
C THR A 693 -10.54 0.02 1.55
N GLY A 694 -9.44 0.48 0.95
CA GLY A 694 -8.68 1.63 1.45
C GLY A 694 -9.51 2.92 1.49
N VAL A 695 -10.26 3.20 0.41
CA VAL A 695 -11.16 4.36 0.33
C VAL A 695 -12.26 4.30 1.38
N VAL A 696 -12.89 3.13 1.58
CA VAL A 696 -13.94 2.95 2.59
C VAL A 696 -13.36 3.06 4.00
N THR A 697 -12.16 2.51 4.24
CA THR A 697 -11.48 2.63 5.54
C THR A 697 -11.21 4.08 5.89
N ALA A 698 -10.57 4.83 4.99
CA ALA A 698 -10.34 6.26 5.15
C ALA A 698 -11.65 7.05 5.29
N GLY A 699 -12.66 6.73 4.47
CA GLY A 699 -13.96 7.41 4.53
C GLY A 699 -14.68 7.21 5.86
N ILE A 700 -14.65 6.00 6.43
CA ILE A 700 -15.20 5.71 7.77
C ILE A 700 -14.41 6.46 8.84
N MET A 701 -13.07 6.43 8.79
CA MET A 701 -12.24 7.19 9.73
C MET A 701 -12.56 8.70 9.69
N GLY A 702 -12.74 9.27 8.49
CA GLY A 702 -13.12 10.66 8.31
C GLY A 702 -14.54 10.99 8.78
N ILE A 703 -15.47 10.02 8.82
CA ILE A 703 -16.81 10.20 9.39
C ILE A 703 -16.75 10.24 10.92
N PHE A 704 -15.94 9.37 11.53
CA PHE A 704 -15.84 9.26 12.98
C PHE A 704 -14.78 10.18 13.61
N GLY A 705 -14.07 10.98 12.80
CA GLY A 705 -13.00 11.86 13.29
C GLY A 705 -11.80 11.10 13.86
N ILE A 706 -11.53 9.90 13.34
CA ILE A 706 -10.38 9.09 13.77
C ILE A 706 -9.16 9.55 12.98
N GLU A 707 -8.20 10.15 13.68
CA GLU A 707 -6.95 10.63 13.10
C GLU A 707 -6.00 9.46 12.78
N LEU A 708 -5.27 9.59 11.68
CA LEU A 708 -4.13 8.72 11.37
C LEU A 708 -2.89 9.21 12.14
N ASN A 709 -2.15 8.29 12.71
CA ASN A 709 -0.80 8.49 13.23
C ASN A 709 0.16 7.45 12.65
N ILE A 710 1.45 7.55 12.98
CA ILE A 710 2.48 6.61 12.53
C ILE A 710 2.09 5.15 12.76
N PHE A 711 1.64 4.83 13.98
CA PHE A 711 1.33 3.46 14.36
C PHE A 711 0.12 2.90 13.60
N SER A 712 -0.96 3.66 13.50
CA SER A 712 -2.13 3.30 12.69
C SER A 712 -1.82 3.19 11.20
N THR A 713 -0.85 3.98 10.69
CA THR A 713 -0.44 3.94 9.28
C THR A 713 0.31 2.65 8.94
N ILE A 714 1.15 2.13 9.85
CA ILE A 714 1.78 0.80 9.72
C ILE A 714 0.71 -0.29 9.64
N VAL A 715 -0.40 -0.13 10.35
CA VAL A 715 -1.50 -1.12 10.34
C VAL A 715 -2.29 -1.04 9.04
N CYS A 716 -2.41 0.13 8.40
CA CYS A 716 -3.04 0.23 7.08
C CYS A 716 -2.36 -0.67 6.04
N THR A 717 -1.03 -0.85 6.11
CA THR A 717 -0.32 -1.75 5.19
C THR A 717 -0.67 -3.23 5.44
N LEU A 718 -0.93 -3.59 6.71
CA LEU A 718 -1.43 -4.91 7.10
C LEU A 718 -2.87 -5.13 6.60
N ILE A 719 -3.74 -4.13 6.71
CA ILE A 719 -5.13 -4.18 6.20
C ILE A 719 -5.13 -4.44 4.69
N PHE A 720 -4.26 -3.75 3.94
CA PHE A 720 -4.10 -4.00 2.51
C PHE A 720 -3.70 -5.45 2.24
N GLY A 721 -2.74 -6.00 2.98
CA GLY A 721 -2.36 -7.43 2.91
C GLY A 721 -3.56 -8.37 3.09
N HIS A 722 -4.36 -8.17 4.14
CA HIS A 722 -5.57 -8.99 4.36
C HIS A 722 -6.63 -8.85 3.26
N GLY A 723 -6.88 -7.63 2.78
CA GLY A 723 -7.80 -7.40 1.68
C GLY A 723 -7.37 -8.14 0.41
N VAL A 724 -6.06 -8.18 0.15
CA VAL A 724 -5.46 -8.97 -0.93
C VAL A 724 -5.68 -10.46 -0.71
N ASP A 725 -5.41 -10.96 0.49
CA ASP A 725 -5.56 -12.38 0.85
C ASP A 725 -7.00 -12.86 0.59
N PHE A 726 -8.00 -12.13 1.09
CA PHE A 726 -9.40 -12.43 0.87
C PHE A 726 -9.77 -12.37 -0.62
N SER A 727 -9.22 -11.41 -1.37
CA SER A 727 -9.39 -11.30 -2.81
C SER A 727 -8.80 -12.51 -3.55
N ILE A 728 -7.60 -12.98 -3.19
CA ILE A 728 -6.96 -14.15 -3.81
C ILE A 728 -7.81 -15.41 -3.62
N PHE A 729 -8.24 -15.70 -2.39
CA PHE A 729 -9.07 -16.87 -2.10
C PHE A 729 -10.43 -16.79 -2.80
N MET A 730 -11.08 -15.63 -2.82
CA MET A 730 -12.34 -15.45 -3.54
C MET A 730 -12.15 -15.55 -5.07
N THR A 731 -11.03 -15.06 -5.60
CA THR A 731 -10.67 -15.20 -7.03
C THR A 731 -10.51 -16.66 -7.40
N SER A 732 -9.83 -17.44 -6.56
CA SER A 732 -9.64 -18.86 -6.79
C SER A 732 -10.95 -19.64 -6.74
N ALA A 733 -11.85 -19.28 -5.82
CA ALA A 733 -13.20 -19.86 -5.76
C ALA A 733 -14.00 -19.59 -7.05
N LEU A 734 -14.02 -18.35 -7.53
CA LEU A 734 -14.77 -17.93 -8.72
C LEU A 734 -14.13 -18.42 -10.02
N GLN A 735 -12.80 -18.46 -10.09
CA GLN A 735 -12.08 -19.03 -11.23
C GLN A 735 -12.31 -20.54 -11.33
N LYS A 736 -12.42 -21.24 -10.21
CA LYS A 736 -12.75 -22.66 -10.20
C LYS A 736 -14.17 -22.91 -10.69
N GLU A 737 -15.17 -22.19 -10.14
CA GLU A 737 -16.55 -22.22 -10.64
C GLU A 737 -16.63 -21.94 -12.15
N TYR A 738 -15.80 -21.02 -12.64
CA TYR A 738 -15.70 -20.72 -14.07
C TYR A 738 -15.04 -21.84 -14.89
N THR A 739 -14.09 -22.57 -14.30
CA THR A 739 -13.31 -23.63 -14.95
C THR A 739 -14.09 -24.92 -15.06
N ASP A 740 -14.62 -25.45 -13.95
CA ASP A 740 -15.24 -26.78 -13.86
C ASP A 740 -16.72 -26.76 -13.43
N GLY A 741 -17.30 -25.58 -13.20
CA GLY A 741 -18.70 -25.44 -12.78
C GLY A 741 -18.97 -25.77 -11.31
N ARG A 742 -17.97 -26.17 -10.51
CA ARG A 742 -18.15 -26.48 -9.08
C ARG A 742 -18.29 -25.19 -8.28
N ASN A 743 -19.44 -25.01 -7.63
CA ASN A 743 -19.64 -23.90 -6.71
C ASN A 743 -19.07 -24.23 -5.31
N GLU A 744 -17.77 -24.01 -5.13
CA GLU A 744 -17.09 -24.17 -3.84
C GLU A 744 -17.06 -22.87 -3.01
N ARG A 745 -17.77 -21.81 -3.45
CA ARG A 745 -17.72 -20.49 -2.81
C ARG A 745 -18.04 -20.51 -1.32
N LYS A 746 -18.96 -21.39 -0.89
CA LYS A 746 -19.32 -21.53 0.53
C LYS A 746 -18.10 -21.91 1.37
N VAL A 747 -17.28 -22.87 0.93
CA VAL A 747 -16.10 -23.33 1.67
C VAL A 747 -15.04 -22.23 1.77
N TYR A 748 -14.77 -21.54 0.67
CA TYR A 748 -13.85 -20.39 0.66
C TYR A 748 -14.36 -19.25 1.54
N ARG A 749 -15.66 -18.92 1.50
CA ARG A 749 -16.29 -17.91 2.37
C ARG A 749 -16.21 -18.30 3.84
N THR A 750 -16.52 -19.55 4.20
CA THR A 750 -16.37 -20.05 5.58
C THR A 750 -14.94 -19.82 6.07
N SER A 751 -13.96 -20.14 5.23
CA SER A 751 -12.57 -19.95 5.59
C SER A 751 -12.17 -18.49 5.74
N ILE A 752 -12.66 -17.60 4.86
CA ILE A 752 -12.40 -16.16 4.94
C ILE A 752 -13.10 -15.55 6.17
N ILE A 753 -14.33 -15.94 6.49
CA ILE A 753 -15.04 -15.46 7.69
C ILE A 753 -14.27 -15.87 8.96
N LEU A 754 -13.80 -17.12 9.01
CA LEU A 754 -13.05 -17.59 10.16
C LEU A 754 -11.75 -16.79 10.33
N ALA A 755 -10.98 -16.61 9.26
CA ALA A 755 -9.77 -15.78 9.21
C ALA A 755 -10.01 -14.29 9.57
N ALA A 756 -11.15 -13.75 9.13
CA ALA A 756 -11.55 -12.40 9.50
C ALA A 756 -11.86 -12.29 11.00
N ILE A 757 -12.59 -13.25 11.56
CA ILE A 757 -12.92 -13.27 12.99
C ILE A 757 -11.65 -13.42 13.84
N THR A 758 -10.72 -14.30 13.45
CA THR A 758 -9.44 -14.46 14.17
C THR A 758 -8.61 -13.18 14.13
N THR A 759 -8.57 -12.50 12.98
CA THR A 759 -7.89 -11.19 12.85
C THR A 759 -8.58 -10.11 13.68
N ILE A 760 -9.91 -10.03 13.65
CA ILE A 760 -10.71 -9.08 14.45
C ILE A 760 -10.49 -9.32 15.94
N LEU A 761 -10.46 -10.58 16.40
CA LEU A 761 -10.21 -10.90 17.82
C LEU A 761 -8.74 -10.63 18.21
N GLY A 762 -7.80 -10.94 17.31
CA GLY A 762 -6.37 -10.71 17.53
C GLY A 762 -6.03 -9.24 17.67
N VAL A 763 -6.41 -8.43 16.67
CA VAL A 763 -6.17 -6.98 16.66
C VAL A 763 -7.13 -6.24 17.60
N GLY A 764 -8.37 -6.72 17.73
CA GLY A 764 -9.39 -6.11 18.58
C GLY A 764 -9.07 -6.18 20.06
N ALA A 765 -8.27 -7.16 20.51
CA ALA A 765 -7.78 -7.20 21.89
C ALA A 765 -6.98 -5.95 22.27
N LEU A 766 -6.31 -5.30 21.31
CA LEU A 766 -5.54 -4.07 21.56
C LEU A 766 -6.40 -2.86 21.95
N ILE A 767 -7.72 -2.90 21.72
CA ILE A 767 -8.62 -1.83 22.16
C ILE A 767 -8.63 -1.70 23.69
N PHE A 768 -8.31 -2.78 24.41
CA PHE A 768 -8.20 -2.82 25.87
C PHE A 768 -6.85 -2.31 26.41
N ALA A 769 -5.90 -1.96 25.54
CA ALA A 769 -4.61 -1.40 25.96
C ALA A 769 -4.79 -0.03 26.66
N GLY A 770 -4.05 0.23 27.73
CA GLY A 770 -3.98 1.56 28.33
C GLY A 770 -3.31 2.59 27.42
N HIS A 771 -2.31 2.15 26.64
CA HIS A 771 -1.50 3.01 25.79
C HIS A 771 -2.27 3.55 24.56
N PRO A 772 -2.31 4.88 24.31
CA PRO A 772 -3.07 5.49 23.21
C PRO A 772 -2.71 4.95 21.82
N SER A 773 -1.42 4.76 21.56
CA SER A 773 -0.93 4.27 20.26
C SER A 773 -1.44 2.86 19.90
N LEU A 774 -1.57 1.94 20.88
CA LEU A 774 -2.08 0.59 20.65
C LEU A 774 -3.59 0.57 20.40
N LYS A 775 -4.35 1.44 21.08
CA LYS A 775 -5.79 1.65 20.80
C LYS A 775 -6.02 2.17 19.40
N SER A 776 -5.23 3.15 18.97
CA SER A 776 -5.31 3.73 17.62
C SER A 776 -5.04 2.65 16.55
N ILE A 777 -4.01 1.83 16.72
CA ILE A 777 -3.74 0.64 15.89
C ILE A 777 -4.99 -0.24 15.75
N SER A 778 -5.62 -0.58 16.87
CA SER A 778 -6.80 -1.46 16.90
C SER A 778 -7.97 -0.88 16.10
N SER A 779 -8.28 0.41 16.33
CA SER A 779 -9.42 1.08 15.71
C SER A 779 -9.33 1.12 14.17
N ALA A 780 -8.15 1.47 13.63
CA ALA A 780 -7.94 1.52 12.18
C ALA A 780 -8.02 0.13 11.55
N ALA A 781 -7.38 -0.88 12.16
CA ALA A 781 -7.43 -2.26 11.67
C ALA A 781 -8.85 -2.84 11.65
N LEU A 782 -9.63 -2.66 12.71
CA LEU A 782 -10.98 -3.20 12.79
C LEU A 782 -11.89 -2.64 11.70
N ILE A 783 -11.81 -1.33 11.46
CA ILE A 783 -12.54 -0.67 10.37
C ILE A 783 -12.12 -1.24 9.02
N GLY A 784 -10.81 -1.39 8.81
CA GLY A 784 -10.28 -1.88 7.54
C GLY A 784 -10.61 -3.34 7.23
N VAL A 785 -10.49 -4.24 8.22
CA VAL A 785 -10.86 -5.65 8.06
C VAL A 785 -12.36 -5.78 7.78
N PHE A 786 -13.20 -5.01 8.48
CA PHE A 786 -14.63 -4.96 8.22
C PHE A 786 -14.94 -4.48 6.79
N ALA A 787 -14.32 -3.37 6.36
CA ALA A 787 -14.46 -2.85 5.00
C ALA A 787 -14.04 -3.89 3.95
N ALA A 788 -12.93 -4.60 4.18
CA ALA A 788 -12.42 -5.63 3.29
C ALA A 788 -13.45 -6.75 3.07
N ILE A 789 -14.05 -7.27 4.14
CA ILE A 789 -15.07 -8.33 4.05
C ILE A 789 -16.27 -7.85 3.23
N CYS A 790 -16.77 -6.64 3.50
CA CYS A 790 -17.89 -6.06 2.76
C CYS A 790 -17.59 -5.96 1.26
N MET A 791 -16.42 -5.44 0.88
CA MET A 791 -16.02 -5.30 -0.52
C MET A 791 -15.85 -6.67 -1.20
N ILE A 792 -15.22 -7.64 -0.53
CA ILE A 792 -14.93 -8.96 -1.12
C ILE A 792 -16.18 -9.85 -1.21
N PHE A 793 -17.14 -9.75 -0.29
CA PHE A 793 -18.31 -10.63 -0.32
C PHE A 793 -19.44 -10.09 -1.18
N ILE A 794 -19.60 -8.77 -1.26
CA ILE A 794 -20.69 -8.12 -2.01
C ILE A 794 -20.20 -7.74 -3.41
N LEU A 795 -19.17 -6.90 -3.50
CA LEU A 795 -18.80 -6.25 -4.75
C LEU A 795 -17.98 -7.15 -5.67
N TYR A 796 -17.00 -7.88 -5.14
CA TYR A 796 -16.06 -8.65 -5.96
C TYR A 796 -16.73 -9.74 -6.83
N PRO A 797 -17.66 -10.59 -6.33
CA PRO A 797 -18.34 -11.58 -7.16
C PRO A 797 -19.18 -10.96 -8.28
N ILE A 798 -19.75 -9.77 -8.05
CA ILE A 798 -20.51 -9.02 -9.05
C ILE A 798 -19.58 -8.59 -10.18
N ILE A 799 -18.43 -7.98 -9.85
CA ILE A 799 -17.42 -7.59 -10.84
C ILE A 799 -16.97 -8.81 -11.64
N PHE A 800 -16.59 -9.91 -10.97
CA PHE A 800 -16.14 -11.13 -11.65
C PHE A 800 -17.21 -11.70 -12.60
N ARG A 801 -18.47 -11.73 -12.17
CA ARG A 801 -19.59 -12.20 -13.02
C ARG A 801 -19.83 -11.34 -14.24
N ILE A 802 -19.71 -10.02 -14.12
CA ILE A 802 -19.88 -9.09 -15.25
C ILE A 802 -18.80 -9.34 -16.30
N PHE A 803 -17.54 -9.50 -15.89
CA PHE A 803 -16.42 -9.64 -16.83
C PHE A 803 -16.30 -11.04 -17.45
N PHE A 804 -16.60 -12.10 -16.69
CA PHE A 804 -16.37 -13.49 -17.15
C PHE A 804 -17.66 -14.27 -17.43
N PHE A 805 -18.63 -14.31 -16.51
CA PHE A 805 -19.82 -15.15 -16.66
C PHE A 805 -20.90 -14.59 -17.60
N ALA A 806 -21.09 -13.26 -17.63
CA ALA A 806 -22.19 -12.63 -18.37
C ALA A 806 -22.11 -12.88 -19.89
N ARG A 807 -20.90 -12.97 -20.45
CA ARG A 807 -20.67 -13.24 -21.88
C ARG A 807 -20.79 -14.72 -22.23
N ILE A 808 -20.27 -15.60 -21.38
CA ILE A 808 -20.36 -17.05 -21.57
C ILE A 808 -21.82 -17.51 -21.60
N LYS A 809 -22.66 -16.96 -20.70
CA LYS A 809 -24.11 -17.26 -20.70
C LYS A 809 -24.79 -16.91 -22.03
N LYS A 810 -24.26 -15.95 -22.78
CA LYS A 810 -24.73 -15.54 -24.12
C LYS A 810 -24.01 -16.26 -25.27
N GLY A 811 -23.12 -17.21 -24.99
CA GLY A 811 -22.35 -17.95 -25.99
C GLY A 811 -21.25 -17.12 -26.66
N PHE A 812 -20.62 -16.19 -25.92
CA PHE A 812 -19.48 -15.42 -26.41
C PHE A 812 -18.24 -15.63 -25.53
N ALA A 813 -17.06 -15.47 -26.14
CA ALA A 813 -15.79 -15.50 -25.43
C ALA A 813 -15.71 -14.41 -24.35
N PRO A 814 -14.97 -14.65 -23.25
CA PRO A 814 -14.78 -13.69 -22.17
C PRO A 814 -14.04 -12.42 -22.64
N LEU A 815 -14.18 -11.32 -21.88
CA LEU A 815 -13.53 -10.05 -22.20
C LEU A 815 -12.01 -10.15 -22.01
N ARG A 816 -11.25 -9.77 -23.03
CA ARG A 816 -9.81 -9.52 -22.92
C ARG A 816 -9.54 -8.03 -23.04
N LEU A 817 -8.72 -7.48 -22.15
CA LEU A 817 -8.55 -6.02 -22.01
C LEU A 817 -8.19 -5.35 -23.34
N ARG A 818 -7.16 -5.85 -24.02
CA ARG A 818 -6.70 -5.32 -25.30
C ARG A 818 -7.79 -5.34 -26.37
N ARG A 819 -8.54 -6.45 -26.49
CA ARG A 819 -9.61 -6.58 -27.51
C ARG A 819 -10.76 -5.64 -27.19
N THR A 820 -11.17 -5.57 -25.92
CA THR A 820 -12.24 -4.69 -25.46
C THR A 820 -11.91 -3.22 -25.73
N LEU A 821 -10.69 -2.78 -25.41
CA LEU A 821 -10.25 -1.41 -25.66
C LEU A 821 -10.27 -1.06 -27.15
N HIS A 822 -9.69 -1.90 -28.01
CA HIS A 822 -9.72 -1.68 -29.46
C HIS A 822 -11.14 -1.72 -30.03
N SER A 823 -12.00 -2.59 -29.49
CA SER A 823 -13.41 -2.68 -29.90
C SER A 823 -14.16 -1.40 -29.56
N PHE A 824 -13.94 -0.87 -28.36
CA PHE A 824 -14.52 0.40 -27.94
C PHE A 824 -14.06 1.56 -28.82
N VAL A 825 -12.75 1.67 -29.08
CA VAL A 825 -12.20 2.72 -29.96
C VAL A 825 -12.74 2.60 -31.39
N SER A 826 -12.81 1.39 -31.95
CA SER A 826 -13.32 1.16 -33.31
C SER A 826 -14.82 1.45 -33.42
N LEU A 827 -15.61 1.05 -32.41
CA LEU A 827 -17.04 1.31 -32.37
C LEU A 827 -17.33 2.80 -32.18
N ALA A 828 -16.53 3.50 -31.36
CA ALA A 828 -16.58 4.95 -31.22
C ALA A 828 -16.27 5.66 -32.54
N TYR A 829 -15.23 5.23 -33.27
CA TYR A 829 -14.93 5.75 -34.59
C TYR A 829 -16.09 5.52 -35.57
N TYR A 830 -16.63 4.30 -35.63
CA TYR A 830 -17.80 3.98 -36.46
C TYR A 830 -18.98 4.92 -36.18
N GLY A 831 -19.33 5.11 -34.90
CA GLY A 831 -20.43 5.99 -34.52
C GLY A 831 -20.16 7.47 -34.85
N ILE A 832 -19.01 7.99 -34.44
CA ILE A 832 -18.66 9.41 -34.59
C ILE A 832 -18.45 9.76 -36.07
N ALA A 833 -17.69 8.97 -36.82
CA ALA A 833 -17.45 9.21 -38.23
C ALA A 833 -18.73 9.05 -39.06
N GLY A 834 -19.59 8.06 -38.76
CA GLY A 834 -20.90 7.91 -39.41
C GLY A 834 -21.84 9.10 -39.17
N PHE A 835 -21.81 9.67 -37.95
CA PHE A 835 -22.53 10.91 -37.64
C PHE A 835 -22.01 12.10 -38.44
N LEU A 836 -20.68 12.27 -38.50
CA LEU A 836 -20.04 13.34 -39.28
C LEU A 836 -20.33 13.22 -40.78
N VAL A 837 -20.30 12.00 -41.34
CA VAL A 837 -20.68 11.76 -42.74
C VAL A 837 -22.15 12.11 -42.97
N SER A 838 -23.04 11.85 -42.01
CA SER A 838 -24.44 12.25 -42.10
C SER A 838 -24.61 13.77 -42.11
N ILE A 839 -23.89 14.50 -41.26
CA ILE A 839 -23.88 15.98 -41.28
C ILE A 839 -23.32 16.50 -42.61
N LEU A 840 -22.20 15.95 -43.07
CA LEU A 840 -21.58 16.34 -44.34
C LEU A 840 -22.51 16.06 -45.52
N GLY A 841 -23.24 14.95 -45.50
CA GLY A 841 -24.27 14.62 -46.48
C GLY A 841 -25.41 15.64 -46.50
N TYR A 842 -25.86 16.08 -45.32
CA TYR A 842 -26.88 17.11 -45.20
C TYR A 842 -26.44 18.43 -45.84
N VAL A 843 -25.23 18.89 -45.51
CA VAL A 843 -24.61 20.11 -46.08
C VAL A 843 -24.44 19.95 -47.58
N LEU A 844 -23.85 18.85 -48.03
CA LEU A 844 -23.55 18.60 -49.43
C LEU A 844 -24.81 18.51 -50.29
N LEU A 845 -25.87 17.83 -49.83
CA LEU A 845 -27.06 17.58 -50.64
C LEU A 845 -28.05 18.74 -50.61
N LYS A 846 -28.23 19.41 -49.46
CA LYS A 846 -29.21 20.51 -49.32
C LYS A 846 -28.65 21.90 -49.60
N ILE A 847 -27.38 22.18 -49.32
CA ILE A 847 -26.83 23.55 -49.37
C ILE A 847 -26.05 23.81 -50.67
N ASN A 848 -25.39 22.81 -51.24
CA ASN A 848 -24.55 22.99 -52.43
C ASN A 848 -25.38 23.21 -53.72
N PRO A 849 -25.10 24.24 -54.55
CA PRO A 849 -25.84 24.53 -55.79
C PRO A 849 -25.53 23.60 -56.98
N ALA A 850 -24.60 22.64 -56.86
CA ALA A 850 -24.30 21.69 -57.94
C ALA A 850 -25.50 20.79 -58.34
N SER A 851 -25.42 20.13 -59.49
CA SER A 851 -26.48 19.21 -59.95
C SER A 851 -26.69 18.04 -58.97
N GLN A 852 -27.96 17.67 -58.74
CA GLN A 852 -28.33 16.62 -57.76
C GLN A 852 -27.62 15.29 -58.03
N HIS A 853 -27.41 14.95 -59.30
CA HIS A 853 -26.66 13.75 -59.70
C HIS A 853 -25.18 13.79 -59.23
N LYS A 854 -24.49 14.93 -59.41
CA LYS A 854 -23.07 15.05 -59.02
C LYS A 854 -22.91 15.04 -57.51
N LYS A 855 -23.80 15.74 -56.78
CA LYS A 855 -23.83 15.77 -55.31
C LYS A 855 -24.04 14.36 -54.73
N LEU A 856 -24.98 13.60 -55.28
CA LEU A 856 -25.26 12.24 -54.84
C LEU A 856 -24.08 11.27 -55.10
N ARG A 857 -23.37 11.39 -56.24
CA ARG A 857 -22.16 10.60 -56.51
C ARG A 857 -21.03 10.92 -55.53
N VAL A 858 -20.78 12.20 -55.25
CA VAL A 858 -19.76 12.62 -54.28
C VAL A 858 -20.12 12.13 -52.88
N PHE A 859 -21.38 12.25 -52.47
CA PHE A 859 -21.83 11.74 -51.17
C PHE A 859 -21.60 10.23 -51.03
N HIS A 860 -21.95 9.44 -52.05
CA HIS A 860 -21.69 8.01 -52.03
C HIS A 860 -20.20 7.67 -52.06
N TRP A 861 -19.37 8.46 -52.73
CA TRP A 861 -17.91 8.29 -52.68
C TRP A 861 -17.37 8.52 -51.26
N ILE A 862 -17.81 9.59 -50.59
CA ILE A 862 -17.47 9.86 -49.18
C ILE A 862 -17.95 8.71 -48.30
N MET A 863 -19.20 8.27 -48.48
CA MET A 863 -19.77 7.18 -47.69
C MET A 863 -19.02 5.87 -47.91
N SER A 864 -18.63 5.57 -49.16
CA SER A 864 -17.81 4.40 -49.50
C SER A 864 -16.44 4.46 -48.81
N LYS A 865 -15.75 5.61 -48.86
CA LYS A 865 -14.46 5.80 -48.15
C LYS A 865 -14.60 5.70 -46.64
N TYR A 866 -15.68 6.21 -46.07
CA TYR A 866 -15.99 6.02 -44.65
C TYR A 866 -16.17 4.53 -44.32
N MET A 867 -17.00 3.81 -45.08
CA MET A 867 -17.28 2.39 -44.87
C MET A 867 -16.02 1.53 -45.00
N ASP A 868 -15.13 1.88 -45.94
CA ASP A 868 -13.81 1.25 -46.08
C ASP A 868 -12.89 1.58 -44.89
N SER A 869 -12.92 2.83 -44.41
CA SER A 869 -12.05 3.29 -43.32
C SER A 869 -12.28 2.60 -41.98
N VAL A 870 -13.50 2.10 -41.73
CA VAL A 870 -13.85 1.36 -40.50
C VAL A 870 -12.96 0.12 -40.33
N PHE A 871 -12.46 -0.48 -41.41
CA PHE A 871 -11.59 -1.65 -41.30
C PHE A 871 -10.15 -1.30 -40.90
N TYR A 872 -9.69 -0.06 -41.12
CA TYR A 872 -8.35 0.39 -40.72
C TYR A 872 -8.24 0.66 -39.21
N THR A 873 -9.35 0.88 -38.51
CA THR A 873 -9.32 1.09 -37.05
C THR A 873 -8.99 -0.19 -36.28
N TYR A 874 -9.02 -1.35 -36.95
CA TYR A 874 -8.68 -2.62 -36.33
C TYR A 874 -7.65 -3.43 -37.15
N PRO A 875 -6.35 -3.17 -36.94
CA PRO A 875 -5.26 -3.78 -37.71
C PRO A 875 -5.18 -5.32 -37.65
N ALA A 876 -5.87 -5.95 -36.71
CA ALA A 876 -5.92 -7.41 -36.59
C ALA A 876 -6.84 -8.09 -37.63
N VAL A 877 -7.55 -7.30 -38.45
CA VAL A 877 -8.37 -7.80 -39.57
C VAL A 877 -7.56 -7.70 -40.86
N SER A 878 -7.35 -8.84 -41.52
CA SER A 878 -6.78 -8.88 -42.87
C SER A 878 -7.92 -9.09 -43.86
N ARG A 879 -8.04 -8.21 -44.85
CA ARG A 879 -9.09 -8.28 -45.86
C ARG A 879 -8.49 -8.65 -47.22
N LYS A 880 -9.04 -9.70 -47.83
CA LYS A 880 -8.72 -10.15 -49.18
C LYS A 880 -9.96 -10.01 -50.07
N VAL A 881 -9.79 -9.38 -51.23
CA VAL A 881 -10.83 -9.36 -52.27
C VAL A 881 -10.34 -10.19 -53.44
N ILE A 882 -11.13 -11.17 -53.87
CA ILE A 882 -10.86 -12.05 -55.00
C ILE A 882 -11.83 -11.66 -56.11
N ASN A 883 -11.30 -11.09 -57.20
CA ASN A 883 -12.06 -10.62 -58.35
C ASN A 883 -11.53 -11.27 -59.64
N PRO A 884 -11.83 -12.57 -59.87
CA PRO A 884 -11.24 -13.31 -60.98
C PRO A 884 -11.72 -12.83 -62.35
N ASN A 885 -12.90 -12.21 -62.42
CA ASN A 885 -13.52 -11.71 -63.66
C ASN A 885 -13.28 -10.22 -63.90
N ASN A 886 -12.44 -9.56 -63.09
CA ASN A 886 -12.17 -8.12 -63.17
C ASN A 886 -13.43 -7.24 -63.18
N GLU A 887 -14.41 -7.59 -62.34
CA GLU A 887 -15.64 -6.82 -62.17
C GLU A 887 -15.33 -5.38 -61.72
N ASP A 888 -15.84 -4.38 -62.44
CA ASP A 888 -15.61 -2.95 -62.21
C ASP A 888 -16.81 -2.21 -61.60
N PHE A 889 -17.96 -2.90 -61.47
CA PHE A 889 -19.25 -2.38 -61.00
C PHE A 889 -19.76 -1.17 -61.78
N ILE A 890 -19.26 -0.93 -63.01
CA ILE A 890 -19.73 0.18 -63.87
C ILE A 890 -21.12 -0.16 -64.43
N LYS A 891 -21.32 -1.40 -64.91
CA LYS A 891 -22.62 -1.90 -65.37
C LYS A 891 -23.52 -2.21 -64.16
N PRO A 892 -24.71 -1.60 -64.01
CA PRO A 892 -25.62 -1.91 -62.91
C PRO A 892 -26.00 -3.40 -62.86
N ALA A 893 -26.15 -3.95 -61.65
CA ALA A 893 -26.59 -5.32 -61.40
C ALA A 893 -27.39 -5.42 -60.10
N ILE A 894 -28.10 -6.55 -59.93
CA ILE A 894 -28.57 -6.99 -58.63
C ILE A 894 -27.46 -7.80 -57.97
N ILE A 895 -26.81 -7.22 -56.96
CA ILE A 895 -25.76 -7.87 -56.18
C ILE A 895 -26.41 -8.70 -55.07
N VAL A 896 -26.09 -9.98 -55.01
CA VAL A 896 -26.59 -10.91 -53.98
C VAL A 896 -25.43 -11.51 -53.21
N ALA A 897 -25.48 -11.43 -51.87
CA ALA A 897 -24.46 -12.01 -51.01
C ALA A 897 -25.02 -12.72 -49.78
N ASN A 898 -24.25 -13.65 -49.20
CA ASN A 898 -24.57 -14.19 -47.88
C ASN A 898 -24.39 -13.13 -46.79
N HIS A 899 -25.12 -13.27 -45.68
CA HIS A 899 -25.13 -12.26 -44.60
C HIS A 899 -24.81 -12.88 -43.25
N THR A 900 -23.65 -12.55 -42.67
CA THR A 900 -23.13 -13.16 -41.45
C THR A 900 -22.69 -12.13 -40.40
N SER A 901 -22.43 -10.87 -40.79
CA SER A 901 -22.08 -9.78 -39.88
C SER A 901 -22.67 -8.43 -40.31
N PHE A 902 -22.73 -7.46 -39.41
CA PHE A 902 -23.05 -6.08 -39.83
C PHE A 902 -21.90 -5.47 -40.65
N LEU A 903 -20.68 -5.97 -40.47
CA LEU A 903 -19.51 -5.56 -41.24
C LEU A 903 -19.63 -5.90 -42.72
N ASP A 904 -20.50 -6.84 -43.11
CA ASP A 904 -20.74 -7.18 -44.53
C ASP A 904 -21.21 -5.97 -45.34
N VAL A 905 -22.08 -5.15 -44.74
CA VAL A 905 -22.58 -3.91 -45.37
C VAL A 905 -21.43 -2.92 -45.56
N MET A 906 -20.62 -2.74 -44.51
CA MET A 906 -19.44 -1.86 -44.56
C MET A 906 -18.43 -2.33 -45.61
N ALA A 907 -18.19 -3.63 -45.68
CA ALA A 907 -17.23 -4.22 -46.61
C ALA A 907 -17.67 -4.07 -48.07
N MET A 908 -18.95 -4.31 -48.36
CA MET A 908 -19.53 -4.11 -49.70
C MET A 908 -19.59 -2.64 -50.08
N GLY A 909 -20.00 -1.74 -49.17
CA GLY A 909 -20.09 -0.31 -49.46
C GLY A 909 -18.71 0.35 -49.62
N GLY A 910 -17.68 -0.19 -48.96
CA GLY A 910 -16.30 0.23 -49.16
C GLY A 910 -15.68 -0.21 -50.49
N MET A 911 -16.23 -1.23 -51.16
CA MET A 911 -15.70 -1.72 -52.44
C MET A 911 -16.04 -0.80 -53.62
N ASN A 912 -17.26 -0.27 -53.66
CA ASN A 912 -17.69 0.61 -54.74
C ASN A 912 -18.74 1.62 -54.26
N PRO A 913 -18.64 2.91 -54.66
CA PRO A 913 -19.62 3.92 -54.30
C PRO A 913 -20.96 3.80 -55.04
N ARG A 914 -21.08 2.98 -56.09
CA ARG A 914 -22.30 2.86 -56.90
C ARG A 914 -23.22 1.72 -56.43
N ILE A 915 -23.46 1.63 -55.13
CA ILE A 915 -24.28 0.58 -54.52
C ILE A 915 -25.38 1.19 -53.65
N ILE A 916 -26.62 0.74 -53.87
CA ILE A 916 -27.78 1.03 -53.01
C ILE A 916 -28.14 -0.23 -52.23
N PHE A 917 -28.23 -0.11 -50.92
CA PHE A 917 -28.56 -1.23 -50.05
C PHE A 917 -30.06 -1.28 -49.73
N LEU A 918 -30.60 -2.49 -49.71
CA LEU A 918 -31.85 -2.77 -48.99
C LEU A 918 -31.51 -3.02 -47.52
N VAL A 919 -31.99 -2.16 -46.63
CA VAL A 919 -31.65 -2.15 -45.21
C VAL A 919 -32.86 -2.48 -44.34
N SER A 920 -32.62 -2.93 -43.11
CA SER A 920 -33.70 -3.10 -42.12
C SER A 920 -34.16 -1.76 -41.55
N ASP A 921 -35.36 -1.72 -40.97
CA ASP A 921 -35.90 -0.53 -40.31
C ASP A 921 -34.98 0.00 -39.21
N HIS A 922 -34.32 -0.91 -38.48
CA HIS A 922 -33.39 -0.54 -37.42
C HIS A 922 -32.20 0.28 -37.94
N VAL A 923 -31.69 -0.05 -39.14
CA VAL A 923 -30.59 0.71 -39.77
C VAL A 923 -31.11 2.00 -40.39
N TYR A 924 -32.26 1.94 -41.06
CA TYR A 924 -32.89 3.09 -41.71
C TYR A 924 -33.27 4.21 -40.72
N ASN A 925 -33.74 3.83 -39.53
CA ASN A 925 -34.19 4.74 -38.47
C ASN A 925 -33.14 4.97 -37.37
N ASN A 926 -31.90 4.51 -37.55
CA ASN A 926 -30.85 4.70 -36.55
C ASN A 926 -30.59 6.21 -36.30
N PRO A 927 -30.51 6.68 -35.04
CA PRO A 927 -30.37 8.11 -34.75
C PRO A 927 -29.02 8.70 -35.18
N ILE A 928 -27.98 7.88 -35.30
CA ILE A 928 -26.61 8.33 -35.61
C ILE A 928 -26.37 8.33 -37.13
N ILE A 929 -26.68 7.22 -37.80
CA ILE A 929 -26.36 7.01 -39.23
C ILE A 929 -27.58 7.04 -40.16
N GLY A 930 -28.80 6.95 -39.61
CA GLY A 930 -30.02 6.79 -40.40
C GLY A 930 -30.29 7.97 -41.32
N ALA A 931 -29.94 9.20 -40.90
CA ALA A 931 -30.04 10.37 -41.77
C ALA A 931 -29.18 10.22 -43.04
N GLY A 932 -27.91 9.80 -42.89
CA GLY A 932 -27.02 9.52 -44.01
C GLY A 932 -27.54 8.39 -44.91
N VAL A 933 -28.06 7.31 -44.32
CA VAL A 933 -28.69 6.18 -45.03
C VAL A 933 -29.87 6.63 -45.89
N ARG A 934 -30.77 7.45 -45.34
CA ARG A 934 -31.92 8.01 -46.08
C ARG A 934 -31.49 8.94 -47.21
N MET A 935 -30.49 9.79 -46.95
CA MET A 935 -29.95 10.72 -47.94
C MET A 935 -29.19 10.02 -49.08
N ALA A 936 -28.57 8.87 -48.80
CA ALA A 936 -27.98 8.02 -49.82
C ALA A 936 -29.03 7.36 -50.73
N GLY A 937 -30.30 7.37 -50.34
CA GLY A 937 -31.38 6.74 -51.10
C GLY A 937 -31.44 5.22 -50.92
N PHE A 938 -30.89 4.70 -49.80
CA PHE A 938 -31.08 3.29 -49.41
C PHE A 938 -32.56 3.03 -49.10
N TYR A 939 -33.00 1.79 -49.31
CA TYR A 939 -34.41 1.44 -49.24
C TYR A 939 -34.71 0.50 -48.06
N PRO A 940 -35.71 0.79 -47.22
CA PRO A 940 -36.10 -0.09 -46.12
C PRO A 940 -36.85 -1.32 -46.66
N ALA A 941 -36.34 -2.52 -46.42
CA ALA A 941 -36.89 -3.76 -46.98
C ALA A 941 -38.32 -4.09 -46.48
N SER A 942 -38.75 -3.51 -45.35
CA SER A 942 -40.07 -3.66 -44.73
C SER A 942 -41.21 -3.01 -45.52
N HIS A 943 -40.92 -1.98 -46.32
CA HIS A 943 -41.92 -1.23 -47.09
C HIS A 943 -42.47 -2.02 -48.29
N GLY A 944 -42.02 -3.25 -48.51
CA GLY A 944 -42.47 -4.09 -49.62
C GLY A 944 -41.93 -3.64 -50.98
N LEU A 945 -42.18 -4.46 -52.00
CA LEU A 945 -41.70 -4.22 -53.37
C LEU A 945 -42.66 -3.34 -54.18
N GLU A 946 -43.96 -3.31 -53.85
CA GLU A 946 -45.01 -2.60 -54.62
C GLU A 946 -44.81 -1.07 -54.69
N GLY A 947 -44.12 -0.46 -53.71
CA GLY A 947 -43.70 0.96 -53.76
C GLY A 947 -42.18 1.17 -53.96
N GLY A 948 -41.38 0.11 -53.82
CA GLY A 948 -39.91 0.19 -53.88
C GLY A 948 -39.34 0.09 -55.29
N VAL A 949 -40.07 -0.54 -56.21
CA VAL A 949 -39.62 -0.77 -57.60
C VAL A 949 -39.32 0.56 -58.30
N GLU A 950 -40.17 1.58 -58.19
CA GLU A 950 -39.93 2.84 -58.91
C GLU A 950 -38.76 3.66 -58.31
N HIS A 951 -38.68 3.73 -56.97
CA HIS A 951 -37.54 4.34 -56.27
C HIS A 951 -36.22 3.68 -56.69
N LEU A 952 -36.18 2.36 -56.76
CA LEU A 952 -35.00 1.60 -57.19
C LEU A 952 -34.71 1.76 -58.69
N ARG A 953 -35.74 1.85 -59.54
CA ARG A 953 -35.62 2.12 -60.99
C ARG A 953 -34.92 3.46 -61.25
N GLU A 954 -35.26 4.50 -60.48
CA GLU A 954 -34.55 5.79 -60.54
C GLU A 954 -33.07 5.68 -60.19
N LYS A 955 -32.71 4.90 -59.16
CA LYS A 955 -31.29 4.71 -58.79
C LYS A 955 -30.52 3.91 -59.84
N ILE A 956 -31.14 2.92 -60.47
CA ILE A 956 -30.53 2.17 -61.58
C ILE A 956 -30.25 3.11 -62.76
N LYS A 957 -31.18 4.00 -63.13
CA LYS A 957 -30.97 5.02 -64.18
C LYS A 957 -29.78 5.95 -63.88
N LEU A 958 -29.49 6.20 -62.60
CA LEU A 958 -28.33 6.98 -62.15
C LEU A 958 -27.01 6.17 -62.12
N GLY A 959 -27.05 4.89 -62.51
CA GLY A 959 -25.89 3.99 -62.60
C GLY A 959 -25.57 3.23 -61.31
N PHE A 960 -26.50 3.13 -60.36
CA PHE A 960 -26.29 2.36 -59.12
C PHE A 960 -26.72 0.90 -59.28
N SER A 961 -25.93 -0.01 -58.73
CA SER A 961 -26.30 -1.40 -58.49
C SER A 961 -27.12 -1.54 -57.20
N ILE A 962 -27.97 -2.56 -57.12
CA ILE A 962 -28.80 -2.82 -55.94
C ILE A 962 -28.22 -4.02 -55.19
N MET A 963 -27.88 -3.83 -53.92
CA MET A 963 -27.34 -4.88 -53.05
C MET A 963 -28.42 -5.43 -52.14
N ILE A 964 -28.60 -6.76 -52.17
CA ILE A 964 -29.58 -7.48 -51.37
C ILE A 964 -28.91 -8.68 -50.70
N PHE A 965 -29.21 -8.87 -49.42
CA PHE A 965 -28.90 -10.08 -48.69
C PHE A 965 -30.13 -10.99 -48.69
N PRO A 966 -30.25 -11.94 -49.64
CA PRO A 966 -31.48 -12.69 -49.86
C PRO A 966 -31.83 -13.66 -48.71
N GLU A 967 -30.97 -13.86 -47.72
CA GLU A 967 -31.27 -14.63 -46.49
C GLU A 967 -32.23 -13.90 -45.54
N GLY A 968 -32.45 -12.59 -45.73
CA GLY A 968 -33.35 -11.75 -44.92
C GLY A 968 -32.84 -11.42 -43.51
N THR A 969 -31.97 -12.24 -42.93
CA THR A 969 -31.35 -12.02 -41.62
C THR A 969 -29.90 -12.49 -41.59
N ARG A 970 -29.11 -11.96 -40.66
CA ARG A 970 -27.74 -12.43 -40.39
C ARG A 970 -27.75 -13.86 -39.86
N SER A 971 -26.90 -14.70 -40.43
CA SER A 971 -26.59 -16.04 -39.97
C SER A 971 -25.89 -16.01 -38.59
N GLU A 972 -26.14 -17.03 -37.77
CA GLU A 972 -25.56 -17.16 -36.41
C GLU A 972 -24.48 -18.24 -36.33
N ASP A 973 -24.49 -19.15 -37.30
CA ASP A 973 -23.66 -20.36 -37.36
C ASP A 973 -22.67 -20.34 -38.53
N ASN A 974 -22.65 -19.25 -39.30
CA ASN A 974 -21.87 -19.05 -40.54
C ASN A 974 -22.27 -20.03 -41.67
N LEU A 975 -23.52 -20.50 -41.66
CA LEU A 975 -24.12 -21.25 -42.76
C LEU A 975 -25.02 -20.35 -43.61
N MET A 976 -24.95 -20.51 -44.93
CA MET A 976 -25.79 -19.80 -45.89
C MET A 976 -27.20 -20.38 -45.89
N LYS A 977 -28.20 -19.59 -45.48
CA LYS A 977 -29.61 -20.00 -45.41
C LYS A 977 -30.27 -20.05 -46.79
N ARG A 978 -31.56 -20.40 -46.81
CA ARG A 978 -32.40 -20.34 -48.02
C ARG A 978 -32.59 -18.87 -48.41
N PHE A 979 -32.55 -18.60 -49.72
CA PHE A 979 -32.81 -17.27 -50.27
C PHE A 979 -34.31 -17.00 -50.46
N HIS A 980 -34.71 -15.75 -50.16
CA HIS A 980 -35.99 -15.16 -50.51
C HIS A 980 -36.00 -14.70 -51.98
N LYS A 981 -37.18 -14.68 -52.60
CA LYS A 981 -37.37 -14.46 -54.03
C LYS A 981 -37.17 -13.00 -54.48
N GLY A 982 -37.22 -12.02 -53.57
CA GLY A 982 -37.32 -10.59 -53.91
C GLY A 982 -36.19 -10.04 -54.78
N ALA A 983 -34.93 -10.44 -54.52
CA ALA A 983 -33.80 -9.99 -55.32
C ALA A 983 -33.88 -10.48 -56.78
N PHE A 984 -34.34 -11.71 -56.96
CA PHE A 984 -34.45 -12.37 -58.26
C PHE A 984 -35.63 -11.83 -59.06
N TYR A 985 -36.73 -11.50 -58.38
CA TYR A 985 -37.85 -10.78 -58.97
C TYR A 985 -37.42 -9.41 -59.50
N LEU A 986 -36.66 -8.63 -58.72
CA LEU A 986 -36.13 -7.33 -59.16
C LEU A 986 -35.16 -7.46 -60.33
N ALA A 987 -34.34 -8.51 -60.37
CA ALA A 987 -33.43 -8.77 -61.49
C ALA A 987 -34.20 -9.02 -62.80
N GLU A 988 -35.30 -9.77 -62.73
CA GLU A 988 -36.18 -10.05 -63.86
C GLU A 988 -36.97 -8.81 -64.30
N GLU A 989 -37.58 -8.09 -63.36
CA GLU A 989 -38.36 -6.87 -63.61
C GLU A 989 -37.51 -5.76 -64.28
N PHE A 990 -36.27 -5.59 -63.84
CA PHE A 990 -35.36 -4.59 -64.42
C PHE A 990 -34.49 -5.11 -65.56
N LYS A 991 -34.59 -6.40 -65.91
CA LYS A 991 -33.71 -7.09 -66.88
C LYS A 991 -32.22 -6.85 -66.60
N LEU A 992 -31.83 -6.94 -65.33
CA LEU A 992 -30.44 -6.75 -64.87
C LEU A 992 -29.74 -8.08 -64.63
N ASP A 993 -28.42 -8.09 -64.81
CA ASP A 993 -27.59 -9.21 -64.39
C ASP A 993 -27.67 -9.40 -62.87
N ILE A 994 -27.52 -10.63 -62.42
CA ILE A 994 -27.29 -10.95 -61.02
C ILE A 994 -25.78 -11.08 -60.81
N LEU A 995 -25.22 -10.38 -59.82
CA LEU A 995 -23.82 -10.48 -59.41
C LEU A 995 -23.73 -11.20 -58.05
N PRO A 996 -23.40 -12.50 -58.03
CA PRO A 996 -23.23 -13.23 -56.78
C PRO A 996 -21.90 -12.88 -56.10
N VAL A 997 -21.93 -12.61 -54.81
CA VAL A 997 -20.74 -12.29 -53.99
C VAL A 997 -20.72 -13.18 -52.75
N LEU A 998 -19.57 -13.76 -52.45
CA LEU A 998 -19.35 -14.58 -51.26
C LEU A 998 -18.59 -13.78 -50.20
N ILE A 999 -19.09 -13.78 -48.97
CA ILE A 999 -18.53 -13.05 -47.84
C ILE A 999 -18.12 -14.05 -46.76
N HIS A 1000 -16.84 -14.13 -46.44
CA HIS A 1000 -16.28 -15.08 -45.47
C HIS A 1000 -15.43 -14.37 -44.42
N GLY A 1001 -15.47 -14.86 -43.17
CA GLY A 1001 -14.62 -14.39 -42.06
C GLY A 1001 -15.22 -13.28 -41.19
N PHE A 1002 -16.21 -12.53 -41.67
CA PHE A 1002 -16.75 -11.37 -40.94
C PHE A 1002 -17.58 -11.75 -39.70
N SER A 1003 -18.28 -12.89 -39.72
CA SER A 1003 -18.94 -13.48 -38.55
C SER A 1003 -17.96 -13.81 -37.44
N GLU A 1004 -16.74 -14.20 -37.80
CA GLU A 1004 -15.67 -14.51 -36.85
C GLU A 1004 -15.03 -13.23 -36.29
N VAL A 1005 -15.07 -12.12 -37.04
CA VAL A 1005 -14.59 -10.80 -36.59
C VAL A 1005 -15.59 -10.15 -35.63
N VAL A 1006 -16.85 -10.01 -36.02
CA VAL A 1006 -17.95 -9.61 -35.12
C VAL A 1006 -19.15 -10.52 -35.32
N PRO A 1007 -19.36 -11.45 -34.39
CA PRO A 1007 -20.57 -12.27 -34.38
C PRO A 1007 -21.83 -11.41 -34.21
N LYS A 1008 -22.96 -11.92 -34.70
CA LYS A 1008 -24.27 -11.31 -34.47
C LYS A 1008 -24.51 -11.13 -32.96
N ASN A 1009 -25.04 -9.96 -32.58
CA ASN A 1009 -25.34 -9.56 -31.20
C ASN A 1009 -24.12 -9.44 -30.25
N ASP A 1010 -22.90 -9.38 -30.80
CA ASP A 1010 -21.69 -9.01 -30.05
C ASP A 1010 -21.19 -7.62 -30.47
N PHE A 1011 -20.38 -7.01 -29.61
CA PHE A 1011 -19.70 -5.74 -29.85
C PHE A 1011 -18.17 -5.85 -29.76
N ILE A 1012 -17.64 -7.04 -29.46
CA ILE A 1012 -16.20 -7.30 -29.37
C ILE A 1012 -15.65 -7.75 -30.72
N LEU A 1013 -14.63 -7.03 -31.20
CA LEU A 1013 -13.88 -7.34 -32.41
C LEU A 1013 -12.84 -8.43 -32.13
N ASN A 1014 -13.06 -9.63 -32.64
CA ASN A 1014 -12.16 -10.76 -32.40
C ASN A 1014 -10.94 -10.75 -33.32
N GLY A 1015 -11.05 -10.27 -34.56
CA GLY A 1015 -9.94 -10.12 -35.52
C GLY A 1015 -9.53 -11.44 -36.18
N ASN A 1016 -9.69 -11.51 -37.50
CA ASN A 1016 -9.45 -12.68 -38.34
C ASN A 1016 -9.17 -12.27 -39.80
N LYS A 1017 -8.83 -13.25 -40.64
CA LYS A 1017 -8.83 -13.09 -42.09
C LYS A 1017 -10.27 -13.03 -42.61
N THR A 1018 -10.53 -12.09 -43.49
CA THR A 1018 -11.83 -11.89 -44.16
C THR A 1018 -11.61 -11.95 -45.66
N THR A 1019 -12.48 -12.64 -46.37
CA THR A 1019 -12.39 -12.81 -47.82
C THR A 1019 -13.72 -12.45 -48.47
N ILE A 1020 -13.67 -11.65 -49.52
CA ILE A 1020 -14.81 -11.37 -50.40
C ILE A 1020 -14.44 -11.92 -51.77
N GLU A 1021 -15.25 -12.82 -52.32
CA GLU A 1021 -15.07 -13.36 -53.66
C GLU A 1021 -16.25 -12.95 -54.55
N ILE A 1022 -15.92 -12.24 -55.64
CA ILE A 1022 -16.89 -11.81 -56.63
C ILE A 1022 -17.01 -12.91 -57.70
N LEU A 1023 -18.20 -13.49 -57.85
CA LEU A 1023 -18.45 -14.52 -58.87
C LEU A 1023 -18.80 -13.89 -60.22
N ALA A 1024 -18.84 -14.72 -61.27
CA ALA A 1024 -19.23 -14.26 -62.60
C ALA A 1024 -20.68 -13.74 -62.62
N ARG A 1025 -20.93 -12.70 -63.42
CA ARG A 1025 -22.27 -12.18 -63.68
C ARG A 1025 -23.15 -13.26 -64.31
N ILE A 1026 -24.39 -13.36 -63.83
CA ILE A 1026 -25.41 -14.25 -64.37
C ILE A 1026 -26.40 -13.38 -65.15
N THR A 1027 -26.35 -13.45 -66.48
CA THR A 1027 -27.24 -12.66 -67.33
C THR A 1027 -28.68 -13.18 -67.29
N PRO A 1028 -29.68 -12.37 -67.65
CA PRO A 1028 -31.07 -12.81 -67.75
C PRO A 1028 -31.25 -14.01 -68.69
N GLU A 1029 -30.48 -14.07 -69.78
CA GLU A 1029 -30.59 -15.09 -70.84
C GLU A 1029 -30.01 -16.45 -70.43
N ASN A 1030 -29.20 -16.49 -69.36
CA ASN A 1030 -28.60 -17.74 -68.90
C ASN A 1030 -29.66 -18.65 -68.22
N GLN A 1031 -30.18 -19.61 -68.99
CA GLN A 1031 -31.20 -20.57 -68.54
C GLN A 1031 -30.66 -21.69 -67.62
N GLU A 1032 -29.33 -21.86 -67.48
CA GLU A 1032 -28.75 -22.86 -66.58
C GLU A 1032 -29.24 -22.63 -65.14
N PHE A 1033 -29.38 -21.35 -64.77
CA PHE A 1033 -29.85 -20.92 -63.47
C PHE A 1033 -31.38 -20.90 -63.32
N GLY A 1034 -32.19 -21.26 -64.32
CA GLY A 1034 -33.65 -21.35 -64.20
C GLY A 1034 -34.39 -20.39 -65.13
N LYS A 1035 -35.67 -20.69 -65.38
CA LYS A 1035 -36.50 -19.98 -66.37
C LYS A 1035 -37.28 -18.78 -65.80
N ASP A 1036 -37.58 -18.81 -64.51
CA ASP A 1036 -38.28 -17.74 -63.78
C ASP A 1036 -37.51 -17.34 -62.51
N TYR A 1037 -37.88 -16.22 -61.89
CA TYR A 1037 -37.25 -15.77 -60.65
C TYR A 1037 -37.29 -16.80 -59.50
N ALA A 1038 -38.28 -17.70 -59.45
CA ALA A 1038 -38.40 -18.69 -58.38
C ALA A 1038 -37.41 -19.86 -58.56
N GLU A 1039 -37.27 -20.38 -59.78
CA GLU A 1039 -36.25 -21.36 -60.15
C GLU A 1039 -34.84 -20.76 -60.00
N ARG A 1040 -34.65 -19.51 -60.45
CA ARG A 1040 -33.39 -18.75 -60.27
C ARG A 1040 -33.00 -18.61 -58.82
N THR A 1041 -33.94 -18.30 -57.94
CA THR A 1041 -33.69 -18.26 -56.49
C THR A 1041 -33.11 -19.57 -55.97
N LYS A 1042 -33.71 -20.72 -56.34
CA LYS A 1042 -33.31 -22.05 -55.84
C LYS A 1042 -31.95 -22.48 -56.39
N LYS A 1043 -31.73 -22.35 -57.70
CA LYS A 1043 -30.49 -22.76 -58.37
C LYS A 1043 -29.31 -21.86 -58.01
N ILE A 1044 -29.51 -20.54 -57.92
CA ILE A 1044 -28.45 -19.61 -57.50
C ILE A 1044 -28.11 -19.82 -56.02
N ASN A 1045 -29.07 -20.09 -55.14
CA ASN A 1045 -28.79 -20.47 -53.75
C ASN A 1045 -27.92 -21.73 -53.67
N ALA A 1046 -28.25 -22.77 -54.44
CA ALA A 1046 -27.46 -24.00 -54.49
C ALA A 1046 -26.04 -23.76 -55.03
N TYR A 1047 -25.92 -22.97 -56.10
CA TYR A 1047 -24.64 -22.57 -56.69
C TYR A 1047 -23.77 -21.79 -55.71
N MET A 1048 -24.32 -20.77 -55.04
CA MET A 1048 -23.59 -19.97 -54.06
C MET A 1048 -23.19 -20.80 -52.83
N ARG A 1049 -24.02 -21.75 -52.38
CA ARG A 1049 -23.67 -22.67 -51.29
C ARG A 1049 -22.45 -23.54 -51.64
N LEU A 1050 -22.45 -24.10 -52.84
CA LEU A 1050 -21.32 -24.91 -53.34
C LEU A 1050 -20.04 -24.06 -53.43
N LYS A 1051 -20.13 -22.86 -54.01
CA LYS A 1051 -18.98 -21.95 -54.13
C LYS A 1051 -18.49 -21.44 -52.78
N PHE A 1052 -19.39 -21.19 -51.83
CA PHE A 1052 -19.05 -20.82 -50.47
C PHE A 1052 -18.29 -21.94 -49.75
N GLN A 1053 -18.71 -23.20 -49.91
CA GLN A 1053 -17.97 -24.34 -49.37
C GLN A 1053 -16.55 -24.43 -49.96
N GLN A 1054 -16.40 -24.29 -51.28
CA GLN A 1054 -15.07 -24.26 -51.94
C GLN A 1054 -14.21 -23.08 -51.45
N LEU A 1055 -14.82 -21.92 -51.17
CA LEU A 1055 -14.12 -20.79 -50.57
C LEU A 1055 -13.63 -21.13 -49.15
N ARG A 1056 -14.47 -21.75 -48.31
CA ARG A 1056 -14.08 -22.21 -46.97
C ARG A 1056 -12.90 -23.17 -47.03
N GLU A 1057 -12.96 -24.19 -47.89
CA GLU A 1057 -11.88 -25.18 -48.06
C GLU A 1057 -10.54 -24.54 -48.47
N ARG A 1058 -10.57 -23.47 -49.27
CA ARG A 1058 -9.37 -22.72 -49.69
C ARG A 1058 -8.85 -21.74 -48.64
N THR A 1059 -9.69 -21.28 -47.70
CA THR A 1059 -9.35 -20.18 -46.78
C THR A 1059 -9.16 -20.62 -45.32
N GLU A 1060 -9.88 -21.65 -44.89
CA GLU A 1060 -9.85 -22.18 -43.52
C GLU A 1060 -8.75 -23.24 -43.35
N GLY A 1061 -7.48 -22.82 -43.46
CA GLY A 1061 -6.35 -23.73 -43.18
C GLY A 1061 -6.26 -24.15 -41.70
N ALA A 1062 -5.32 -25.04 -41.38
CA ALA A 1062 -5.19 -25.66 -40.05
C ALA A 1062 -5.17 -24.67 -38.87
N ARG A 1063 -4.58 -23.48 -39.03
CA ARG A 1063 -4.50 -22.46 -37.98
C ARG A 1063 -5.74 -21.57 -37.83
N TYR A 1064 -6.71 -21.65 -38.75
CA TYR A 1064 -7.82 -20.69 -38.84
C TYR A 1064 -8.65 -20.63 -37.56
N TRP A 1065 -9.05 -21.79 -37.04
CA TRP A 1065 -9.92 -21.90 -35.85
C TRP A 1065 -9.18 -21.86 -34.51
N ARG A 1066 -7.85 -21.96 -34.53
CA ARG A 1066 -6.99 -22.06 -33.33
C ARG A 1066 -7.33 -21.03 -32.26
N LYS A 1067 -7.44 -19.75 -32.63
CA LYS A 1067 -7.70 -18.66 -31.68
C LYS A 1067 -9.09 -18.74 -31.03
N TYR A 1068 -10.07 -19.29 -31.75
CA TYR A 1068 -11.44 -19.44 -31.27
C TYR A 1068 -11.55 -20.59 -30.28
N VAL A 1069 -10.90 -21.72 -30.58
CA VAL A 1069 -10.79 -22.85 -29.65
C VAL A 1069 -10.12 -22.41 -28.35
N LEU A 1070 -8.95 -21.76 -28.43
CA LEU A 1070 -8.28 -21.24 -27.23
C LEU A 1070 -9.12 -20.23 -26.45
N GLY A 1071 -9.98 -19.48 -27.14
CA GLY A 1071 -10.92 -18.53 -26.52
C GLY A 1071 -11.92 -19.20 -25.56
N SER A 1072 -12.28 -20.46 -25.79
CA SER A 1072 -13.17 -21.24 -24.92
C SER A 1072 -12.54 -21.59 -23.57
N PHE A 1073 -11.20 -21.57 -23.50
CA PHE A 1073 -10.44 -21.92 -22.30
C PHE A 1073 -9.82 -20.69 -21.62
N ASP A 1074 -10.01 -19.48 -22.16
CA ASP A 1074 -9.50 -18.26 -21.56
C ASP A 1074 -9.99 -18.06 -20.13
N PHE A 1075 -9.08 -17.68 -19.24
CA PHE A 1075 -9.27 -17.45 -17.80
C PHE A 1075 -9.60 -18.69 -16.97
N LYS A 1076 -9.64 -19.88 -17.57
CA LYS A 1076 -9.61 -21.14 -16.83
C LYS A 1076 -8.27 -21.31 -16.12
N GLU A 1077 -8.14 -22.32 -15.26
CA GLU A 1077 -6.87 -22.57 -14.57
C GLU A 1077 -5.71 -22.71 -15.57
N TYR A 1078 -4.56 -22.12 -15.23
CA TYR A 1078 -3.42 -21.98 -16.13
C TYR A 1078 -2.90 -23.31 -16.70
N GLU A 1079 -2.93 -24.39 -15.92
CA GLU A 1079 -2.47 -25.70 -16.38
C GLU A 1079 -3.36 -26.25 -17.50
N ILE A 1080 -4.68 -25.99 -17.45
CA ILE A 1080 -5.65 -26.37 -18.49
C ILE A 1080 -5.39 -25.55 -19.74
N GLU A 1081 -5.28 -24.22 -19.61
CA GLU A 1081 -4.97 -23.34 -20.76
C GLU A 1081 -3.68 -23.78 -21.47
N LYS A 1082 -2.65 -24.13 -20.69
CA LYS A 1082 -1.36 -24.57 -21.20
C LYS A 1082 -1.46 -25.94 -21.88
N ALA A 1083 -2.18 -26.88 -21.27
CA ALA A 1083 -2.39 -28.22 -21.83
C ALA A 1083 -3.15 -28.16 -23.16
N VAL A 1084 -4.28 -27.46 -23.21
CA VAL A 1084 -5.07 -27.26 -24.44
C VAL A 1084 -4.26 -26.55 -25.51
N LYS A 1085 -3.50 -25.51 -25.15
CA LYS A 1085 -2.64 -24.82 -26.12
C LYS A 1085 -1.57 -25.74 -26.69
N LYS A 1086 -0.92 -26.55 -25.85
CA LYS A 1086 0.11 -27.50 -26.27
C LYS A 1086 -0.46 -28.55 -27.22
N ASP A 1087 -1.61 -29.13 -26.86
CA ASP A 1087 -2.29 -30.13 -27.67
C ASP A 1087 -2.69 -29.58 -29.05
N ILE A 1088 -3.42 -28.46 -29.06
CA ILE A 1088 -3.83 -27.81 -30.30
C ILE A 1088 -2.61 -27.50 -31.16
N ASP A 1089 -1.56 -26.86 -30.61
CA ASP A 1089 -0.35 -26.50 -31.37
C ASP A 1089 0.40 -27.71 -31.95
N ALA A 1090 0.40 -28.84 -31.25
CA ALA A 1090 1.03 -30.07 -31.72
C ALA A 1090 0.23 -30.76 -32.83
N ASN A 1091 -1.10 -30.66 -32.80
CA ASN A 1091 -2.01 -31.46 -33.62
C ASN A 1091 -2.78 -30.67 -34.69
N LEU A 1092 -2.45 -29.39 -34.96
CA LEU A 1092 -3.17 -28.52 -35.91
C LEU A 1092 -3.42 -29.16 -37.28
N GLU A 1093 -2.38 -29.71 -37.91
CA GLU A 1093 -2.49 -30.30 -39.26
C GLU A 1093 -3.28 -31.61 -39.24
N LEU A 1094 -3.08 -32.44 -38.20
CA LEU A 1094 -3.81 -33.68 -38.01
C LEU A 1094 -5.32 -33.41 -37.86
N TYR A 1095 -5.70 -32.49 -36.98
CA TYR A 1095 -7.10 -32.10 -36.77
C TYR A 1095 -7.72 -31.41 -37.99
N HIS A 1096 -6.92 -30.72 -38.80
CA HIS A 1096 -7.40 -30.15 -40.05
C HIS A 1096 -7.71 -31.23 -41.09
N ARG A 1097 -6.87 -32.27 -41.21
CA ARG A 1097 -7.12 -33.42 -42.10
C ARG A 1097 -8.30 -34.26 -41.63
N LEU A 1098 -8.44 -34.45 -40.31
CA LEU A 1098 -9.55 -35.17 -39.69
C LEU A 1098 -10.93 -34.69 -40.15
N ASP A 1099 -11.08 -33.37 -40.34
CA ASP A 1099 -12.34 -32.78 -40.81
C ASP A 1099 -12.88 -33.41 -42.10
N LYS A 1100 -11.98 -33.86 -43.00
CA LYS A 1100 -12.34 -34.46 -44.29
C LYS A 1100 -12.91 -35.88 -44.17
N HIS A 1101 -12.59 -36.59 -43.09
CA HIS A 1101 -13.07 -37.96 -42.85
C HIS A 1101 -14.40 -38.00 -42.09
N ILE A 1102 -14.85 -36.87 -41.55
CA ILE A 1102 -16.10 -36.76 -40.78
C ILE A 1102 -17.15 -36.03 -41.63
N PRO A 1103 -18.31 -36.66 -41.93
CA PRO A 1103 -19.37 -35.99 -42.69
C PRO A 1103 -19.81 -34.66 -42.07
N ALA A 1104 -20.15 -33.67 -42.91
CA ALA A 1104 -20.53 -32.34 -42.44
C ALA A 1104 -21.79 -32.33 -41.53
N LYS A 1105 -22.69 -33.31 -41.69
CA LYS A 1105 -23.93 -33.46 -40.90
C LYS A 1105 -23.92 -34.69 -39.98
N ALA A 1106 -22.74 -35.22 -39.66
CA ALA A 1106 -22.62 -36.44 -38.85
C ALA A 1106 -23.26 -36.28 -37.47
N LYS A 1107 -23.98 -37.33 -37.04
CA LYS A 1107 -24.33 -37.56 -35.63
C LYS A 1107 -23.32 -38.54 -35.04
N MET A 1108 -22.36 -38.01 -34.30
CA MET A 1108 -21.20 -38.78 -33.88
C MET A 1108 -21.03 -38.86 -32.37
N LEU A 1109 -20.51 -39.99 -31.92
CA LEU A 1109 -19.91 -40.13 -30.60
C LEU A 1109 -18.43 -39.77 -30.70
N HIS A 1110 -17.92 -39.00 -29.74
CA HIS A 1110 -16.49 -38.78 -29.56
C HIS A 1110 -16.06 -39.35 -28.20
N VAL A 1111 -15.11 -40.28 -28.21
CA VAL A 1111 -14.50 -40.82 -26.98
C VAL A 1111 -13.12 -40.19 -26.82
N ALA A 1112 -12.99 -39.37 -25.77
CA ALA A 1112 -11.86 -38.49 -25.55
C ALA A 1112 -11.32 -38.57 -24.12
N ASP A 1113 -10.04 -38.22 -23.95
CA ASP A 1113 -9.40 -38.00 -22.65
C ASP A 1113 -8.96 -36.53 -22.47
N ASP A 1114 -9.44 -35.64 -23.35
CA ASP A 1114 -9.09 -34.24 -23.43
C ASP A 1114 -10.06 -33.32 -22.64
N PHE A 1115 -9.93 -31.99 -22.77
CA PHE A 1115 -10.80 -31.00 -22.10
C PHE A 1115 -11.96 -30.52 -22.99
N GLY A 1116 -12.28 -31.25 -24.05
CA GLY A 1116 -13.28 -30.92 -25.06
C GLY A 1116 -12.80 -29.98 -26.17
N GLN A 1117 -11.49 -29.70 -26.26
CA GLN A 1117 -10.96 -28.77 -27.27
C GLN A 1117 -11.16 -29.26 -28.70
N LEU A 1118 -11.12 -30.58 -28.93
CA LEU A 1118 -11.35 -31.17 -30.24
C LEU A 1118 -12.84 -31.09 -30.65
N ASP A 1119 -13.78 -31.32 -29.72
CA ASP A 1119 -15.22 -31.13 -30.00
C ASP A 1119 -15.52 -29.69 -30.42
N VAL A 1120 -14.94 -28.73 -29.69
CA VAL A 1120 -15.07 -27.30 -29.98
C VAL A 1120 -14.52 -27.00 -31.39
N LEU A 1121 -13.34 -27.54 -31.74
CA LEU A 1121 -12.76 -27.37 -33.08
C LEU A 1121 -13.63 -27.97 -34.18
N LEU A 1122 -14.09 -29.22 -34.02
CA LEU A 1122 -14.93 -29.93 -34.99
C LEU A 1122 -16.26 -29.19 -35.23
N SER A 1123 -16.83 -28.59 -34.18
CA SER A 1123 -18.06 -27.79 -34.28
C SER A 1123 -17.86 -26.44 -34.98
N PHE A 1124 -16.65 -25.87 -34.92
CA PHE A 1124 -16.31 -24.65 -35.66
C PHE A 1124 -16.07 -24.95 -37.14
N GLN A 1125 -15.38 -26.07 -37.44
CA GLN A 1125 -15.18 -26.52 -38.81
C GLN A 1125 -16.51 -26.85 -39.50
N GLN A 1126 -17.43 -27.55 -38.81
CA GLN A 1126 -18.75 -27.88 -39.35
C GLN A 1126 -19.86 -27.66 -38.32
N ALA A 1127 -20.55 -26.53 -38.46
CA ALA A 1127 -21.65 -26.09 -37.61
C ALA A 1127 -22.84 -27.07 -37.52
N THR A 1128 -23.02 -27.92 -38.54
CA THR A 1128 -24.14 -28.88 -38.63
C THR A 1128 -23.88 -30.22 -37.97
N ARG A 1129 -22.67 -30.47 -37.46
CA ARG A 1129 -22.36 -31.70 -36.72
C ARG A 1129 -23.08 -31.71 -35.37
N LYS A 1130 -23.54 -32.91 -34.98
CA LYS A 1130 -24.04 -33.19 -33.63
C LYS A 1130 -23.04 -34.10 -32.95
N ILE A 1131 -22.41 -33.60 -31.90
CA ILE A 1131 -21.31 -34.27 -31.21
C ILE A 1131 -21.77 -34.63 -29.80
N GLU A 1132 -21.92 -35.92 -29.54
CA GLU A 1132 -22.01 -36.42 -28.16
C GLU A 1132 -20.63 -36.90 -27.75
N SER A 1133 -20.09 -36.40 -26.64
CA SER A 1133 -18.72 -36.68 -26.21
C SER A 1133 -18.70 -37.37 -24.85
N TYR A 1134 -17.99 -38.49 -24.77
CA TYR A 1134 -17.73 -39.24 -23.56
C TYR A 1134 -16.27 -39.05 -23.14
N ILE A 1135 -16.09 -38.44 -21.96
CA ILE A 1135 -14.78 -38.25 -21.32
C ILE A 1135 -14.81 -38.96 -19.98
N ALA A 1136 -13.92 -39.95 -19.81
CA ALA A 1136 -13.91 -40.82 -18.63
C ALA A 1136 -13.57 -40.05 -17.34
N ASP A 1137 -12.60 -39.12 -17.40
CA ASP A 1137 -12.25 -38.27 -16.28
C ASP A 1137 -13.34 -37.22 -16.02
N GLU A 1138 -13.92 -37.25 -14.82
CA GLU A 1138 -15.03 -36.39 -14.43
C GLU A 1138 -14.63 -34.90 -14.40
N GLU A 1139 -13.38 -34.58 -14.03
CA GLU A 1139 -12.89 -33.21 -13.99
C GLU A 1139 -12.80 -32.63 -15.41
N ASN A 1140 -12.18 -33.37 -16.33
CA ASN A 1140 -12.07 -33.01 -17.74
C ASN A 1140 -13.45 -32.85 -18.39
N ARG A 1141 -14.38 -33.78 -18.14
CA ARG A 1141 -15.76 -33.72 -18.64
C ARG A 1141 -16.50 -32.47 -18.15
N ARG A 1142 -16.32 -32.10 -16.87
CA ARG A 1142 -16.89 -30.87 -16.30
C ARG A 1142 -16.28 -29.62 -16.92
N ILE A 1143 -14.96 -29.59 -17.10
CA ILE A 1143 -14.26 -28.48 -17.79
C ILE A 1143 -14.78 -28.31 -19.22
N ALA A 1144 -15.03 -29.42 -19.92
CA ALA A 1144 -15.58 -29.40 -21.27
C ALA A 1144 -16.99 -28.80 -21.30
N ASN A 1145 -17.83 -29.15 -20.32
CA ASN A 1145 -19.20 -28.64 -20.14
C ASN A 1145 -19.29 -27.12 -19.83
N THR A 1146 -18.23 -26.47 -19.35
CA THR A 1146 -18.24 -25.02 -19.08
C THR A 1146 -17.97 -24.15 -20.31
N ASN A 1147 -17.63 -24.74 -21.45
CA ASN A 1147 -17.30 -23.98 -22.66
C ASN A 1147 -18.52 -23.17 -23.17
N PHE A 1148 -18.31 -21.90 -23.53
CA PHE A 1148 -19.41 -21.04 -24.00
C PHE A 1148 -20.01 -21.50 -25.34
N VAL A 1149 -19.25 -22.27 -26.11
CA VAL A 1149 -19.62 -22.75 -27.45
C VAL A 1149 -20.85 -23.67 -27.42
N LEU A 1150 -21.08 -24.38 -26.31
CA LEU A 1150 -22.27 -25.23 -26.11
C LEU A 1150 -23.59 -24.44 -26.16
N LYS A 1151 -23.56 -23.10 -26.00
CA LYS A 1151 -24.77 -22.27 -26.14
C LYS A 1151 -25.17 -22.02 -27.59
N LYS A 1152 -24.30 -22.31 -28.55
CA LYS A 1152 -24.50 -22.04 -29.98
C LYS A 1152 -24.26 -23.25 -30.89
N ARG A 1153 -23.65 -24.32 -30.38
CA ARG A 1153 -23.30 -25.54 -31.12
C ARG A 1153 -23.89 -26.75 -30.43
N ASP A 1154 -24.19 -27.79 -31.21
CA ASP A 1154 -24.82 -29.03 -30.75
C ASP A 1154 -23.73 -30.01 -30.25
N ILE A 1155 -23.14 -29.67 -29.09
CA ILE A 1155 -22.17 -30.50 -28.37
C ILE A 1155 -22.79 -30.88 -27.02
N THR A 1156 -22.83 -32.17 -26.71
CA THR A 1156 -23.33 -32.68 -25.42
C THR A 1156 -22.29 -33.60 -24.81
N TYR A 1157 -21.90 -33.35 -23.57
CA TYR A 1157 -20.99 -34.24 -22.83
C TYR A 1157 -21.81 -35.20 -21.97
N ILE A 1158 -21.63 -36.50 -22.19
CA ILE A 1158 -22.44 -37.56 -21.59
C ILE A 1158 -21.64 -38.37 -20.58
N ASP A 1159 -22.34 -38.91 -19.57
CA ASP A 1159 -21.71 -39.74 -18.54
C ASP A 1159 -21.50 -41.18 -19.01
N ASN A 1160 -22.37 -41.73 -19.86
CA ASN A 1160 -22.23 -43.03 -20.50
C ASN A 1160 -22.88 -43.01 -21.89
N PRO A 1161 -22.26 -43.64 -22.91
CA PRO A 1161 -22.87 -43.77 -24.22
C PRO A 1161 -23.83 -44.97 -24.28
N GLU A 1162 -25.13 -44.72 -24.52
CA GLU A 1162 -26.18 -45.77 -24.50
C GLU A 1162 -26.91 -45.97 -25.85
N LYS A 1163 -26.68 -45.11 -26.84
CA LYS A 1163 -27.39 -45.11 -28.13
C LYS A 1163 -26.46 -45.48 -29.28
N ARG A 1164 -27.02 -45.89 -30.41
CA ARG A 1164 -26.26 -46.14 -31.65
C ARG A 1164 -26.01 -44.82 -32.40
N TYR A 1165 -24.78 -44.62 -32.88
CA TYR A 1165 -24.31 -43.44 -33.61
C TYR A 1165 -23.92 -43.82 -35.04
N GLU A 1166 -23.93 -42.83 -35.95
CA GLU A 1166 -23.51 -43.02 -37.34
C GLU A 1166 -22.00 -43.30 -37.44
N LEU A 1167 -21.24 -42.71 -36.52
CA LEU A 1167 -19.78 -42.72 -36.46
C LEU A 1167 -19.32 -42.55 -35.01
N THR A 1168 -18.28 -43.27 -34.61
CA THR A 1168 -17.53 -42.98 -33.38
C THR A 1168 -16.12 -42.51 -33.69
N LEU A 1169 -15.73 -41.33 -33.20
CA LEU A 1169 -14.34 -40.84 -33.18
C LEU A 1169 -13.69 -41.24 -31.86
N ILE A 1170 -12.47 -41.78 -31.91
CA ILE A 1170 -11.69 -42.15 -30.73
C ILE A 1170 -10.38 -41.39 -30.75
N SER A 1171 -10.21 -40.50 -29.77
CA SER A 1171 -8.95 -39.78 -29.49
C SER A 1171 -8.37 -40.14 -28.11
N ALA A 1172 -9.14 -40.81 -27.25
CA ALA A 1172 -8.69 -41.27 -25.94
C ALA A 1172 -7.59 -42.34 -26.04
N LYS A 1173 -6.66 -42.34 -25.09
CA LYS A 1173 -5.60 -43.35 -25.00
C LYS A 1173 -6.05 -44.71 -24.49
N GLU A 1174 -7.10 -44.74 -23.68
CA GLU A 1174 -7.66 -45.95 -23.06
C GLU A 1174 -9.16 -46.02 -23.32
N VAL A 1175 -9.64 -47.17 -23.77
CA VAL A 1175 -11.00 -47.34 -24.29
C VAL A 1175 -11.47 -48.78 -24.10
N ASP A 1176 -12.74 -48.95 -23.71
CA ASP A 1176 -13.44 -50.23 -23.79
C ASP A 1176 -13.89 -50.50 -25.24
N VAL A 1177 -13.04 -51.24 -25.97
CA VAL A 1177 -13.24 -51.58 -27.39
C VAL A 1177 -14.52 -52.39 -27.59
N GLU A 1178 -14.85 -53.30 -26.66
CA GLU A 1178 -16.03 -54.14 -26.79
C GLU A 1178 -17.30 -53.29 -26.69
N ALA A 1179 -17.39 -52.44 -25.67
CA ALA A 1179 -18.54 -51.56 -25.48
C ALA A 1179 -18.74 -50.64 -26.69
N ILE A 1180 -17.67 -50.02 -27.20
CA ILE A 1180 -17.77 -49.10 -28.35
C ILE A 1180 -18.10 -49.82 -29.65
N SER A 1181 -17.60 -51.04 -29.87
CA SER A 1181 -17.89 -51.81 -31.09
C SER A 1181 -19.39 -52.07 -31.33
N LYS A 1182 -20.22 -51.94 -30.28
CA LYS A 1182 -21.68 -52.10 -30.34
C LYS A 1182 -22.40 -50.79 -30.66
N LEU A 1183 -21.72 -49.64 -30.63
CA LEU A 1183 -22.34 -48.31 -30.70
C LEU A 1183 -22.34 -47.70 -32.11
N SER A 1184 -21.49 -48.13 -33.05
CA SER A 1184 -21.43 -47.55 -34.41
C SER A 1184 -20.82 -48.50 -35.43
N ASP A 1185 -21.20 -48.37 -36.70
CA ASP A 1185 -20.66 -49.19 -37.80
C ASP A 1185 -19.43 -48.57 -38.49
N THR A 1186 -19.14 -47.30 -38.18
CA THR A 1186 -17.91 -46.62 -38.62
C THR A 1186 -17.15 -46.10 -37.39
N ILE A 1187 -15.85 -46.39 -37.31
CA ILE A 1187 -14.97 -45.90 -36.25
C ILE A 1187 -13.80 -45.14 -36.87
N ILE A 1188 -13.51 -43.96 -36.36
CA ILE A 1188 -12.31 -43.20 -36.72
C ILE A 1188 -11.36 -43.20 -35.53
N LEU A 1189 -10.19 -43.77 -35.71
CA LEU A 1189 -9.12 -43.78 -34.71
C LEU A 1189 -8.12 -42.67 -35.01
N LEU A 1190 -7.73 -41.94 -33.96
CA LEU A 1190 -6.70 -40.93 -34.01
C LEU A 1190 -5.45 -41.41 -33.25
N ASP A 1191 -4.32 -41.58 -33.96
CA ASP A 1191 -2.99 -41.86 -33.41
C ASP A 1191 -2.92 -43.11 -32.48
N ASN A 1192 -3.64 -44.19 -32.82
CA ASN A 1192 -3.65 -45.41 -32.01
C ASN A 1192 -3.79 -46.70 -32.86
N ASP A 1193 -2.65 -47.37 -33.10
CA ASP A 1193 -2.58 -48.60 -33.90
C ASP A 1193 -3.09 -49.84 -33.17
N ILE A 1194 -2.95 -49.87 -31.84
CA ILE A 1194 -3.32 -51.01 -30.99
C ILE A 1194 -4.84 -51.24 -31.05
N PHE A 1195 -5.63 -50.17 -31.06
CA PHE A 1195 -7.07 -50.29 -31.15
C PHE A 1195 -7.55 -50.79 -32.52
N ALA A 1196 -6.82 -50.52 -33.61
CA ALA A 1196 -7.19 -51.02 -34.92
C ALA A 1196 -7.21 -52.56 -34.96
N GLU A 1197 -6.22 -53.20 -34.34
CA GLU A 1197 -6.17 -54.66 -34.20
C GLU A 1197 -7.26 -55.19 -33.28
N ALA A 1198 -7.57 -54.47 -32.20
CA ALA A 1198 -8.63 -54.86 -31.27
C ALA A 1198 -10.02 -54.79 -31.93
N PHE A 1199 -10.32 -53.74 -32.69
CA PHE A 1199 -11.59 -53.62 -33.42
C PHE A 1199 -11.73 -54.62 -34.57
N ALA A 1200 -10.61 -55.08 -35.17
CA ALA A 1200 -10.65 -56.14 -36.18
C ALA A 1200 -11.30 -57.44 -35.66
N ARG A 1201 -11.12 -57.76 -34.37
CA ARG A 1201 -11.75 -58.92 -33.71
C ARG A 1201 -13.29 -58.83 -33.64
N PHE A 1202 -13.85 -57.63 -33.83
CA PHE A 1202 -15.29 -57.36 -33.80
C PHE A 1202 -15.89 -57.08 -35.19
N GLY A 1203 -15.17 -57.44 -36.26
CA GLY A 1203 -15.65 -57.36 -37.65
C GLY A 1203 -15.38 -56.03 -38.37
N PHE A 1204 -14.45 -55.21 -37.87
CA PHE A 1204 -14.08 -53.95 -38.50
C PHE A 1204 -12.84 -54.10 -39.39
N LYS A 1205 -12.86 -53.50 -40.59
CA LYS A 1205 -11.69 -53.41 -41.49
C LYS A 1205 -11.31 -51.95 -41.76
N ILE A 1206 -10.02 -51.71 -41.98
CA ILE A 1206 -9.50 -50.40 -42.38
C ILE A 1206 -10.01 -50.08 -43.79
N ALA A 1207 -10.93 -49.12 -43.88
CA ALA A 1207 -11.50 -48.64 -45.13
C ALA A 1207 -10.69 -47.45 -45.69
N GLN A 1208 -10.10 -46.62 -44.83
CA GLN A 1208 -9.22 -45.52 -45.21
C GLN A 1208 -8.09 -45.37 -44.19
N HIS A 1209 -6.90 -45.00 -44.65
CA HIS A 1209 -5.74 -44.73 -43.82
C HIS A 1209 -5.02 -43.50 -44.35
N GLU A 1210 -4.93 -42.45 -43.54
CA GLU A 1210 -4.18 -41.24 -43.83
C GLU A 1210 -3.35 -40.85 -42.60
N ASP A 1211 -2.04 -41.12 -42.64
CA ASP A 1211 -1.10 -40.79 -41.57
C ASP A 1211 -1.53 -41.40 -40.22
N LYS A 1212 -1.92 -40.57 -39.25
CA LYS A 1212 -2.41 -41.00 -37.92
C LYS A 1212 -3.93 -41.22 -37.86
N ILE A 1213 -4.64 -41.13 -38.98
CA ILE A 1213 -6.10 -41.28 -39.05
C ILE A 1213 -6.43 -42.62 -39.70
N LYS A 1214 -7.16 -43.48 -38.98
CA LYS A 1214 -7.66 -44.76 -39.50
C LYS A 1214 -9.18 -44.77 -39.46
N VAL A 1215 -9.82 -44.95 -40.62
CA VAL A 1215 -11.27 -45.13 -40.72
C VAL A 1215 -11.56 -46.61 -40.86
N LEU A 1216 -12.18 -47.18 -39.82
CA LEU A 1216 -12.64 -48.55 -39.74
C LEU A 1216 -14.13 -48.62 -40.10
N LYS A 1217 -14.52 -49.60 -40.91
CA LYS A 1217 -15.93 -49.89 -41.19
C LYS A 1217 -16.22 -51.34 -40.85
N ARG A 1218 -17.39 -51.58 -40.25
CA ARG A 1218 -17.90 -52.93 -40.03
C ARG A 1218 -18.29 -53.55 -41.36
N GLU A 1219 -17.84 -54.76 -41.64
CA GLU A 1219 -18.35 -55.50 -42.80
C GLU A 1219 -19.83 -55.84 -42.55
N GLY A 1220 -20.69 -55.46 -43.49
CA GLY A 1220 -22.01 -56.07 -43.59
C GLY A 1220 -21.87 -57.43 -44.27
N GLU A 1221 -22.57 -58.44 -43.77
CA GLU A 1221 -23.11 -59.49 -44.63
C GLU A 1221 -23.82 -58.79 -45.80
N ILE A 1222 -23.43 -59.14 -47.03
CA ILE A 1222 -23.88 -58.54 -48.29
C ILE A 1222 -25.41 -58.54 -48.38
#